data_AF-A0A6I8RE36-F1
#
_entry.id   AF-A0A6I8RE36-F1
#
_cell.length_a   1.000
_cell.length_b   1.000
_cell.length_c   1.000
_cell.angle_alpha   90.00
_cell.angle_beta   90.00
_cell.angle_gamma   90.00
#
_symmetry.space_group_name_H-M   'P 1'
#
loop_
_entity.id
_entity.type
_entity.pdbx_description
1 polymer ?
#
loop_
_entity_poly.entity_id
_entity_poly.type
_entity_poly.pdbx_seq_one_letter_code
_entity_poly.pdbx_strand_id
1 'polypeptide(L)'
;MTQDFSGSLTPPFSPYLPDLLVDETCRAPRFSCAPTSCSGNGNTFSSSSYLSSGSLKRLLLRLDPSPTDYESDTVEIFDFPWVAETALVESTDLLFGLFRQKLDILENLCQPLSLDPGQLSNIHIEAEEIRSQCVQFLHYVKVFIYRFLDPPQKMDTIPVHPYEELEAQLPSKLIEELHGLRLYLGHLCELPNNIQAALQLQHHGKVLPASWHLLHLHFDVHWSILEILQILGDKMQGQIVYAHEYINLIGENLTNVSLIEELCEDLLCDLIYYAANRYAQVRPSEALNDQIYHCICVKEMWILLLQLLDHRSKGSSSESFWIRVNKLLKSLNQGSNSMESHRISKTVQCKDPLGLSWWLIAHLSPLYTFDRNGNREEAVQISSNWKFIEDLLKKSSDAQNGVREDELRMHLQCCLSLCDIWESNLTAGTILWEYFSKNLNSSFTIRWLGLQTLACVSKSPCSMLEVVRSCCTDKPSLDLYKSDNSYLIFLRILARLMKKDKESRGAHPWKQIKGRIYSKFHQKKMQELTEVGLQHFFILFLLLAIVADTEDVASRVIDLLQFLVPGHLSTSQRALLWRGNFAFLLIYVEKNMDISALAEKLSHSFRETAKEFLVTKGDFGQKHTLWTLLSTYVDGVQEVFETSHNLQLSEEKLLNDGFSMMLPACRESELCSVLNFLQTAVARLRLKCQL
;
A
#
# COMPACT_ATOMS: atom_id res chain seq x y z
N MET A 1 -41.52 -58.55 -63.24
CA MET A 1 -42.31 -57.31 -63.45
C MET A 1 -41.61 -56.23 -62.63
N THR A 2 -40.61 -55.56 -63.23
CA THR A 2 -40.67 -54.18 -63.78
C THR A 2 -40.81 -53.12 -62.68
N GLN A 3 -39.67 -52.50 -62.28
CA GLN A 3 -39.28 -51.08 -62.57
C GLN A 3 -39.86 -50.09 -61.53
N ASP A 4 -39.22 -49.03 -61.03
CA ASP A 4 -37.91 -48.41 -61.26
C ASP A 4 -37.64 -47.33 -60.16
N PHE A 5 -36.34 -47.16 -59.85
CA PHE A 5 -35.56 -45.95 -59.52
C PHE A 5 -36.06 -44.79 -58.62
N SER A 6 -35.23 -44.53 -57.60
CA SER A 6 -34.55 -43.25 -57.22
C SER A 6 -34.59 -43.10 -55.69
N GLY A 7 -33.54 -42.82 -54.92
CA GLY A 7 -32.18 -42.34 -55.18
C GLY A 7 -31.87 -41.29 -54.11
N SER A 8 -31.28 -41.68 -52.98
CA SER A 8 -30.41 -40.83 -52.13
C SER A 8 -29.85 -41.64 -50.95
N LEU A 9 -28.53 -41.68 -50.88
CA LEU A 9 -27.73 -42.27 -49.80
C LEU A 9 -27.54 -41.24 -48.68
N THR A 10 -28.28 -41.37 -47.58
CA THR A 10 -27.90 -40.79 -46.28
C THR A 10 -28.28 -41.77 -45.18
N PRO A 11 -27.33 -42.29 -44.37
CA PRO A 11 -27.68 -42.94 -43.12
C PRO A 11 -28.22 -41.89 -42.11
N PRO A 12 -29.08 -42.31 -41.16
CA PRO A 12 -29.78 -41.39 -40.26
C PRO A 12 -28.82 -40.77 -39.23
N PHE A 13 -29.20 -39.55 -38.81
CA PHE A 13 -28.59 -38.74 -37.77
C PHE A 13 -28.15 -39.56 -36.53
N SER A 14 -26.86 -39.49 -36.21
CA SER A 14 -26.32 -39.86 -34.89
C SER A 14 -26.69 -38.78 -33.88
N PRO A 15 -27.10 -39.13 -32.64
CA PRO A 15 -27.40 -38.13 -31.63
C PRO A 15 -26.12 -37.37 -31.27
N TYR A 16 -26.26 -36.06 -31.16
CA TYR A 16 -25.25 -35.15 -30.61
C TYR A 16 -24.61 -35.75 -29.35
N LEU A 17 -23.35 -36.16 -29.46
CA LEU A 17 -22.46 -36.21 -28.31
C LEU A 17 -22.24 -34.75 -27.88
N PRO A 18 -22.54 -34.36 -26.63
CA PRO A 18 -22.03 -33.12 -26.08
C PRO A 18 -20.52 -33.17 -26.18
N ASP A 19 -19.90 -32.05 -26.58
CA ASP A 19 -18.45 -31.84 -26.63
C ASP A 19 -17.77 -32.61 -25.51
N LEU A 20 -17.13 -33.73 -25.87
CA LEU A 20 -16.17 -34.38 -25.01
C LEU A 20 -15.16 -33.31 -24.67
N LEU A 21 -15.09 -33.00 -23.37
CA LEU A 21 -14.00 -32.30 -22.71
C LEU A 21 -12.72 -32.59 -23.49
N VAL A 22 -12.27 -31.61 -24.27
CA VAL A 22 -10.88 -31.60 -24.73
C VAL A 22 -10.11 -31.64 -23.42
N ASP A 23 -9.45 -32.77 -23.17
CA ASP A 23 -8.53 -32.92 -22.05
C ASP A 23 -7.74 -31.62 -21.93
N GLU A 24 -7.81 -30.97 -20.77
CA GLU A 24 -6.90 -29.90 -20.41
C GLU A 24 -5.49 -30.52 -20.38
N THR A 25 -4.86 -30.68 -21.55
CA THR A 25 -3.43 -30.92 -21.66
C THR A 25 -2.77 -29.78 -20.90
N CYS A 26 -2.18 -30.09 -19.74
CA CYS A 26 -1.53 -29.13 -18.85
C CYS A 26 -0.52 -28.31 -19.66
N ARG A 27 -0.88 -27.06 -19.97
CA ARG A 27 0.04 -26.12 -20.62
C ARG A 27 1.04 -25.64 -19.58
N ALA A 28 2.32 -25.58 -19.96
CA ALA A 28 3.37 -25.02 -19.12
C ALA A 28 2.97 -23.62 -18.58
N PRO A 29 3.25 -23.31 -17.30
CA PRO A 29 2.90 -22.03 -16.71
C PRO A 29 3.53 -20.85 -17.46
N ARG A 30 2.75 -19.79 -17.70
CA ARG A 30 3.18 -18.58 -18.42
C ARG A 30 2.43 -17.32 -17.97
N PHE A 31 3.08 -16.16 -18.04
CA PHE A 31 2.47 -14.86 -17.75
C PHE A 31 1.39 -14.49 -18.78
N SER A 32 0.19 -14.13 -18.37
CA SER A 32 -0.82 -13.65 -19.33
C SER A 32 -1.73 -12.59 -18.71
N CYS A 33 -1.86 -11.47 -19.41
CA CYS A 33 -2.84 -10.43 -19.13
C CYS A 33 -3.94 -10.35 -20.21
N ALA A 34 -4.02 -11.35 -21.09
CA ALA A 34 -5.10 -11.45 -22.08
C ALA A 34 -6.44 -11.73 -21.38
N PRO A 35 -7.55 -11.10 -21.81
CA PRO A 35 -8.85 -11.34 -21.20
C PRO A 35 -9.30 -12.78 -21.42
N THR A 36 -9.47 -13.53 -20.33
CA THR A 36 -10.05 -14.87 -20.38
C THR A 36 -11.58 -14.75 -20.41
N SER A 37 -12.25 -15.67 -21.12
CA SER A 37 -13.72 -15.72 -21.21
C SER A 37 -14.42 -16.02 -19.87
N CYS A 38 -13.64 -16.31 -18.81
CA CYS A 38 -14.11 -16.71 -17.49
C CYS A 38 -13.41 -15.94 -16.37
N SER A 39 -13.64 -14.63 -16.22
CA SER A 39 -13.66 -14.01 -14.89
C SER A 39 -14.37 -12.66 -14.88
N GLY A 40 -15.35 -12.54 -13.98
CA GLY A 40 -15.85 -11.25 -13.50
C GLY A 40 -14.83 -10.65 -12.51
N ASN A 41 -14.62 -9.34 -12.61
CA ASN A 41 -13.62 -8.52 -11.90
C ASN A 41 -12.16 -8.91 -12.22
N GLY A 42 -11.44 -8.02 -12.92
CA GLY A 42 -10.04 -8.16 -13.35
C GLY A 42 -8.97 -8.23 -12.25
N ASN A 43 -9.22 -8.94 -11.16
CA ASN A 43 -8.33 -9.11 -10.02
C ASN A 43 -7.82 -10.55 -9.83
N THR A 44 -8.24 -11.50 -10.67
CA THR A 44 -7.85 -12.91 -10.59
C THR A 44 -6.80 -13.26 -11.64
N PHE A 45 -5.77 -14.02 -11.26
CA PHE A 45 -4.75 -14.50 -12.20
C PHE A 45 -5.33 -15.53 -13.18
N SER A 46 -4.70 -15.67 -14.36
CA SER A 46 -5.04 -16.71 -15.34
C SER A 46 -4.83 -18.10 -14.75
N SER A 47 -5.61 -19.12 -15.13
CA SER A 47 -5.37 -20.51 -14.73
C SER A 47 -3.97 -21.00 -15.13
N SER A 48 -3.44 -20.49 -16.24
CA SER A 48 -2.09 -20.78 -16.73
C SER A 48 -0.97 -20.00 -16.03
N SER A 49 -1.28 -19.13 -15.07
CA SER A 49 -0.27 -18.29 -14.41
C SER A 49 0.60 -19.10 -13.46
N TYR A 50 1.80 -18.61 -13.12
CA TYR A 50 2.72 -19.30 -12.20
C TYR A 50 2.16 -19.45 -10.79
N LEU A 51 1.32 -18.50 -10.35
CA LEU A 51 0.58 -18.60 -9.09
C LEU A 51 -0.57 -19.62 -9.18
N SER A 52 -1.53 -19.42 -10.09
CA SER A 52 -2.76 -20.23 -10.11
C SER A 52 -2.55 -21.67 -10.60
N SER A 53 -1.53 -21.93 -11.42
CA SER A 53 -1.12 -23.31 -11.77
C SER A 53 -0.49 -24.07 -10.59
N GLY A 54 -0.12 -23.36 -9.51
CA GLY A 54 0.63 -23.92 -8.38
C GLY A 54 2.12 -24.12 -8.66
N SER A 55 2.69 -23.56 -9.75
CA SER A 55 4.13 -23.64 -10.04
C SER A 55 4.97 -23.14 -8.87
N LEU A 56 4.66 -21.92 -8.36
CA LEU A 56 5.36 -21.35 -7.21
C LEU A 56 5.27 -22.26 -5.98
N LYS A 57 4.07 -22.78 -5.68
CA LYS A 57 3.88 -23.66 -4.52
C LYS A 57 4.74 -24.92 -4.62
N ARG A 58 4.82 -25.54 -5.80
CA ARG A 58 5.66 -26.73 -6.04
C ARG A 58 7.14 -26.40 -5.89
N LEU A 59 7.60 -25.30 -6.49
CA LEU A 59 8.97 -24.80 -6.35
C LEU A 59 9.37 -24.65 -4.87
N LEU A 60 8.58 -23.90 -4.10
CA LEU A 60 8.88 -23.62 -2.69
C LEU A 60 8.71 -24.83 -1.76
N LEU A 61 8.09 -25.91 -2.23
CA LEU A 61 7.95 -27.18 -1.49
C LEU A 61 8.88 -28.28 -2.02
N ARG A 62 9.75 -27.98 -2.99
CA ARG A 62 10.66 -28.93 -3.64
C ARG A 62 9.94 -30.14 -4.25
N LEU A 63 8.77 -29.89 -4.83
CA LEU A 63 7.97 -30.90 -5.52
C LEU A 63 8.31 -30.93 -7.01
N ASP A 64 7.95 -32.03 -7.67
CA ASP A 64 8.08 -32.19 -9.11
C ASP A 64 7.43 -31.01 -9.86
N PRO A 65 8.17 -30.29 -10.73
CA PRO A 65 7.65 -29.15 -11.48
C PRO A 65 6.45 -29.48 -12.39
N SER A 66 6.36 -30.70 -12.92
CA SER A 66 5.19 -31.13 -13.69
C SER A 66 4.94 -32.63 -13.55
N PRO A 67 4.13 -33.06 -12.57
CA PRO A 67 3.90 -34.47 -12.25
C PRO A 67 3.34 -35.33 -13.39
N THR A 68 2.74 -34.73 -14.43
CA THR A 68 2.05 -35.44 -15.52
C THR A 68 2.72 -35.30 -16.88
N ASP A 69 3.67 -34.36 -17.04
CA ASP A 69 4.30 -34.10 -18.34
C ASP A 69 5.66 -34.79 -18.42
N TYR A 70 6.17 -35.04 -19.64
CA TYR A 70 7.48 -35.64 -19.90
C TYR A 70 7.70 -37.03 -19.28
N GLU A 71 6.65 -37.85 -19.23
CA GLU A 71 6.75 -39.27 -18.82
C GLU A 71 7.14 -40.21 -19.97
N SER A 72 7.04 -39.75 -21.22
CA SER A 72 7.39 -40.52 -22.41
C SER A 72 8.90 -40.53 -22.68
N ASP A 73 9.40 -41.61 -23.31
CA ASP A 73 10.81 -41.76 -23.71
C ASP A 73 11.29 -40.62 -24.63
N THR A 74 10.37 -40.01 -25.38
CA THR A 74 10.67 -38.88 -26.27
C THR A 74 9.89 -37.64 -25.90
N VAL A 75 10.50 -36.47 -26.13
CA VAL A 75 9.92 -35.14 -25.97
C VAL A 75 10.10 -34.34 -27.26
N GLU A 76 9.07 -33.59 -27.65
CA GLU A 76 9.17 -32.65 -28.77
C GLU A 76 9.64 -31.28 -28.27
N ILE A 77 10.78 -30.80 -28.78
CA ILE A 77 11.36 -29.51 -28.43
C ILE A 77 11.77 -28.80 -29.72
N PHE A 78 11.24 -27.59 -29.93
CA PHE A 78 11.42 -26.79 -31.14
C PHE A 78 11.09 -27.56 -32.43
N ASP A 79 10.00 -28.32 -32.42
CA ASP A 79 9.52 -29.13 -33.56
C ASP A 79 10.43 -30.32 -33.93
N PHE A 80 11.35 -30.71 -33.02
CA PHE A 80 12.21 -31.87 -33.17
C PHE A 80 11.95 -32.89 -32.04
N PRO A 81 11.92 -34.21 -32.34
CA PRO A 81 11.84 -35.24 -31.32
C PRO A 81 13.21 -35.48 -30.69
N TRP A 82 13.24 -35.55 -29.36
CA TRP A 82 14.44 -35.81 -28.55
C TRP A 82 14.19 -36.92 -27.55
N VAL A 83 15.25 -37.60 -27.10
CA VAL A 83 15.17 -38.55 -25.97
C VAL A 83 15.08 -37.76 -24.67
N ALA A 84 13.99 -37.92 -23.91
CA ALA A 84 13.66 -37.05 -22.78
C ALA A 84 14.70 -37.07 -21.65
N GLU A 85 15.39 -38.19 -21.45
CA GLU A 85 16.36 -38.36 -20.36
C GLU A 85 17.78 -37.90 -20.72
N THR A 86 18.11 -37.76 -22.01
CA THR A 86 19.50 -37.45 -22.44
C THR A 86 19.65 -36.14 -23.20
N ALA A 87 18.57 -35.60 -23.78
CA ALA A 87 18.66 -34.49 -24.72
C ALA A 87 19.34 -33.24 -24.13
N LEU A 88 19.10 -32.96 -22.84
CA LEU A 88 19.69 -31.78 -22.22
C LEU A 88 21.19 -31.95 -22.00
N VAL A 89 21.67 -33.16 -21.70
CA VAL A 89 23.10 -33.47 -21.51
C VAL A 89 23.83 -33.50 -22.85
N GLU A 90 23.24 -34.14 -23.86
CA GLU A 90 23.90 -34.36 -25.17
C GLU A 90 23.86 -33.12 -26.07
N SER A 91 22.92 -32.20 -25.87
CA SER A 91 22.64 -31.11 -26.82
C SER A 91 22.33 -29.78 -26.14
N THR A 92 22.93 -29.50 -24.97
CA THR A 92 22.71 -28.24 -24.23
C THR A 92 22.87 -27.00 -25.14
N ASP A 93 24.03 -26.85 -25.78
CA ASP A 93 24.36 -25.68 -26.62
C ASP A 93 23.41 -25.52 -27.79
N LEU A 94 23.04 -26.63 -28.44
CA LEU A 94 22.13 -26.64 -29.57
C LEU A 94 20.72 -26.22 -29.15
N LEU A 95 20.20 -26.75 -28.04
CA LEU A 95 18.87 -26.42 -27.53
C LEU A 95 18.77 -24.94 -27.11
N PHE A 96 19.77 -24.42 -26.40
CA PHE A 96 19.81 -22.99 -26.08
C PHE A 96 20.07 -22.11 -27.32
N GLY A 97 20.80 -22.62 -28.32
CA GLY A 97 20.95 -21.97 -29.63
C GLY A 97 19.63 -21.84 -30.38
N LEU A 98 18.83 -22.92 -30.44
CA LEU A 98 17.49 -22.92 -31.03
C LEU A 98 16.55 -21.97 -30.28
N PHE A 99 16.65 -21.90 -28.96
CA PHE A 99 15.90 -20.94 -28.15
C PHE A 99 16.20 -19.49 -28.55
N ARG A 100 17.49 -19.13 -28.67
CA ARG A 100 17.91 -17.78 -29.13
C ARG A 100 17.43 -17.50 -30.55
N GLN A 101 17.49 -18.47 -31.46
CA GLN A 101 16.97 -18.34 -32.81
C GLN A 101 15.45 -18.05 -32.82
N LYS A 102 14.67 -18.74 -31.99
CA LYS A 102 13.22 -18.50 -31.87
C LYS A 102 12.93 -17.11 -31.31
N LEU A 103 13.73 -16.63 -30.36
CA LEU A 103 13.68 -15.23 -29.90
C LEU A 103 13.96 -14.23 -31.02
N ASP A 104 15.04 -14.40 -31.78
CA ASP A 104 15.37 -13.54 -32.93
C ASP A 104 14.19 -13.46 -33.93
N ILE A 105 13.55 -14.59 -34.22
CA ILE A 105 12.38 -14.63 -35.11
C ILE A 105 11.24 -13.78 -34.52
N LEU A 106 10.94 -13.94 -33.23
CA LEU A 106 9.88 -13.17 -32.58
C LEU A 106 10.18 -11.66 -32.50
N GLU A 107 11.44 -11.28 -32.29
CA GLU A 107 11.88 -9.88 -32.35
C GLU A 107 11.67 -9.28 -33.74
N ASN A 108 12.01 -10.04 -34.80
CA ASN A 108 11.79 -9.60 -36.17
C ASN A 108 10.30 -9.43 -36.51
N LEU A 109 9.40 -10.24 -35.95
CA LEU A 109 7.95 -10.07 -36.08
C LEU A 109 7.41 -8.79 -35.43
N CYS A 110 8.17 -8.17 -34.51
CA CYS A 110 7.77 -6.93 -33.84
C CYS A 110 8.06 -5.66 -34.64
N GLN A 111 8.76 -5.76 -35.79
CA GLN A 111 9.09 -4.60 -36.61
C GLN A 111 7.85 -3.99 -37.28
N PRO A 112 7.79 -2.65 -37.42
CA PRO A 112 6.61 -1.96 -37.94
C PRO A 112 6.41 -2.27 -39.43
N LEU A 113 5.47 -3.18 -39.70
CA LEU A 113 4.99 -3.46 -41.05
C LEU A 113 3.60 -2.83 -41.21
N SER A 114 3.34 -2.18 -42.35
CA SER A 114 1.98 -1.78 -42.74
C SER A 114 1.21 -3.03 -43.14
N LEU A 115 0.46 -3.62 -42.21
CA LEU A 115 -0.14 -4.95 -42.38
C LEU A 115 -1.67 -4.91 -42.47
N ASP A 116 -2.21 -5.77 -43.32
CA ASP A 116 -3.65 -6.03 -43.42
C ASP A 116 -4.15 -6.90 -42.23
N PRO A 117 -5.44 -6.85 -41.88
CA PRO A 117 -5.99 -7.60 -40.73
C PRO A 117 -5.76 -9.12 -40.77
N GLY A 118 -5.73 -9.73 -41.95
CA GLY A 118 -5.44 -11.16 -42.11
C GLY A 118 -3.99 -11.52 -41.77
N GLN A 119 -3.05 -10.61 -42.05
CA GLN A 119 -1.64 -10.79 -41.71
C GLN A 119 -1.40 -10.65 -40.19
N LEU A 120 -2.16 -9.79 -39.50
CA LEU A 120 -2.12 -9.66 -38.05
C LEU A 120 -2.53 -10.95 -37.32
N SER A 121 -3.50 -11.70 -37.87
CA SER A 121 -3.90 -13.00 -37.30
C SER A 121 -2.81 -14.05 -37.46
N ASN A 122 -2.13 -14.10 -38.60
CA ASN A 122 -1.04 -15.05 -38.84
C ASN A 122 0.16 -14.74 -37.94
N ILE A 123 0.53 -13.46 -37.81
CA ILE A 123 1.62 -13.03 -36.92
C ILE A 123 1.29 -13.36 -35.46
N HIS A 124 0.04 -13.20 -35.04
CA HIS A 124 -0.37 -13.58 -33.69
C HIS A 124 -0.18 -15.08 -33.41
N ILE A 125 -0.60 -15.94 -34.35
CA ILE A 125 -0.46 -17.40 -34.24
C ILE A 125 1.02 -17.79 -34.21
N GLU A 126 1.82 -17.26 -35.14
CA GLU A 126 3.26 -17.53 -35.21
C GLU A 126 3.99 -17.08 -33.94
N ALA A 127 3.66 -15.87 -33.43
CA ALA A 127 4.23 -15.36 -32.20
C ALA A 127 3.78 -16.15 -30.95
N GLU A 128 2.53 -16.62 -30.91
CA GLU A 128 2.05 -17.50 -29.83
C GLU A 128 2.79 -18.85 -29.84
N GLU A 129 2.98 -19.43 -31.02
CA GLU A 129 3.66 -20.71 -31.19
C GLU A 129 5.12 -20.61 -30.75
N ILE A 130 5.85 -19.61 -31.24
CA ILE A 130 7.24 -19.35 -30.84
C ILE A 130 7.35 -19.20 -29.32
N ARG A 131 6.49 -18.38 -28.72
CA ARG A 131 6.47 -18.19 -27.27
C ARG A 131 6.18 -19.50 -26.53
N SER A 132 5.22 -20.29 -27.03
CA SER A 132 4.87 -21.59 -26.46
C SER A 132 6.07 -22.54 -26.45
N GLN A 133 6.78 -22.66 -27.58
CA GLN A 133 7.96 -23.51 -27.71
C GLN A 133 9.08 -23.09 -26.74
N CYS A 134 9.34 -21.79 -26.62
CA CYS A 134 10.31 -21.26 -25.67
C CYS A 134 9.94 -21.59 -24.21
N VAL A 135 8.68 -21.37 -23.82
CA VAL A 135 8.21 -21.68 -22.46
C VAL A 135 8.26 -23.19 -22.19
N GLN A 136 7.86 -24.02 -23.15
CA GLN A 136 7.92 -25.48 -23.05
C GLN A 136 9.36 -25.98 -22.88
N PHE A 137 10.32 -25.43 -23.62
CA PHE A 137 11.74 -25.78 -23.46
C PHE A 137 12.24 -25.47 -22.04
N LEU A 138 11.99 -24.26 -21.53
CA LEU A 138 12.42 -23.89 -20.18
C LEU A 138 11.69 -24.72 -19.11
N HIS A 139 10.45 -25.14 -19.38
CA HIS A 139 9.72 -26.06 -18.53
C HIS A 139 10.33 -27.46 -18.51
N TYR A 140 10.71 -27.98 -19.68
CA TYR A 140 11.44 -29.23 -19.82
C TYR A 140 12.76 -29.20 -19.02
N VAL A 141 13.55 -28.11 -19.09
CA VAL A 141 14.79 -27.97 -18.31
C VAL A 141 14.53 -28.14 -16.80
N LYS A 142 13.44 -27.55 -16.27
CA LYS A 142 13.07 -27.70 -14.85
C LYS A 142 12.76 -29.15 -14.50
N VAL A 143 11.97 -29.83 -15.33
CA VAL A 143 11.59 -31.23 -15.12
C VAL A 143 12.82 -32.14 -15.22
N PHE A 144 13.70 -31.89 -16.20
CA PHE A 144 14.93 -32.64 -16.39
C PHE A 144 15.83 -32.60 -15.15
N ILE A 145 16.09 -31.40 -14.62
CA ILE A 145 16.93 -31.24 -13.41
C ILE A 145 16.30 -31.97 -12.22
N TYR A 146 14.97 -31.91 -12.08
CA TYR A 146 14.29 -32.57 -10.98
C TYR A 146 14.35 -34.11 -11.08
N ARG A 147 14.07 -34.66 -12.26
CA ARG A 147 13.86 -36.11 -12.45
C ARG A 147 15.11 -36.87 -12.86
N PHE A 148 15.88 -36.33 -13.80
CA PHE A 148 16.89 -37.08 -14.54
C PHE A 148 18.33 -36.73 -14.16
N LEU A 149 18.60 -35.50 -13.70
CA LEU A 149 19.93 -35.15 -13.25
C LEU A 149 20.25 -35.86 -11.92
N ASP A 150 21.38 -36.54 -11.80
CA ASP A 150 21.83 -37.09 -10.52
C ASP A 150 22.84 -36.15 -9.81
N PRO A 151 22.75 -35.98 -8.47
CA PRO A 151 23.74 -35.20 -7.74
C PRO A 151 25.10 -35.93 -7.75
N PRO A 152 26.22 -35.21 -7.84
CA PRO A 152 27.54 -35.82 -7.89
C PRO A 152 27.79 -36.65 -6.63
N GLN A 153 27.98 -37.97 -6.81
CA GLN A 153 28.35 -38.87 -5.73
C GLN A 153 29.75 -38.49 -5.21
N LYS A 154 29.95 -38.53 -3.89
CA LYS A 154 31.27 -38.25 -3.30
C LYS A 154 32.31 -39.18 -3.92
N MET A 155 33.32 -38.56 -4.54
CA MET A 155 34.44 -39.19 -5.24
C MET A 155 35.01 -40.42 -4.52
N ASP A 156 34.73 -41.60 -5.08
CA ASP A 156 35.62 -42.77 -5.04
C ASP A 156 35.64 -43.51 -6.40
N THR A 157 34.83 -43.11 -7.39
CA THR A 157 34.75 -43.74 -8.71
C THR A 157 35.03 -42.74 -9.82
N ILE A 158 36.07 -43.02 -10.60
CA ILE A 158 36.37 -42.35 -11.88
C ILE A 158 35.18 -42.64 -12.82
N PRO A 159 34.61 -41.63 -13.52
CA PRO A 159 33.54 -41.84 -14.49
C PRO A 159 33.97 -42.91 -15.51
N VAL A 160 33.12 -43.90 -15.75
CA VAL A 160 33.46 -45.04 -16.60
C VAL A 160 32.93 -44.84 -18.01
N HIS A 161 31.90 -44.00 -18.18
CA HIS A 161 31.22 -43.76 -19.46
C HIS A 161 31.26 -42.27 -19.88
N PRO A 162 31.48 -41.93 -21.17
CA PRO A 162 31.52 -40.54 -21.65
C PRO A 162 30.27 -39.70 -21.33
N TYR A 163 29.11 -40.34 -21.25
CA TYR A 163 27.86 -39.68 -20.84
C TYR A 163 27.92 -39.21 -19.38
N GLU A 164 28.47 -40.01 -18.47
CA GLU A 164 28.58 -39.65 -17.05
C GLU A 164 29.51 -38.43 -16.87
N GLU A 165 30.53 -38.29 -17.72
CA GLU A 165 31.40 -37.11 -17.72
C GLU A 165 30.66 -35.84 -18.19
N LEU A 166 29.83 -35.94 -19.23
CA LEU A 166 29.00 -34.83 -19.73
C LEU A 166 27.93 -34.45 -18.70
N GLU A 167 27.26 -35.43 -18.11
CA GLU A 167 26.24 -35.22 -17.10
C GLU A 167 26.81 -34.53 -15.86
N ALA A 168 28.00 -34.92 -15.41
CA ALA A 168 28.69 -34.28 -14.28
C ALA A 168 29.04 -32.79 -14.55
N GLN A 169 29.23 -32.41 -15.82
CA GLN A 169 29.53 -31.04 -16.24
C GLN A 169 28.27 -30.19 -16.48
N LEU A 170 27.12 -30.84 -16.71
CA LEU A 170 25.86 -30.16 -17.04
C LEU A 170 25.45 -29.05 -16.05
N PRO A 171 25.55 -29.21 -14.70
CA PRO A 171 25.19 -28.14 -13.76
C PRO A 171 25.93 -26.84 -14.02
N SER A 172 27.23 -26.91 -14.33
CA SER A 172 28.05 -25.75 -14.65
C SER A 172 27.69 -25.16 -16.01
N LYS A 173 27.50 -26.01 -17.02
CA LYS A 173 27.12 -25.57 -18.37
C LYS A 173 25.76 -24.90 -18.40
N LEU A 174 24.81 -25.38 -17.58
CA LEU A 174 23.50 -24.75 -17.42
C LEU A 174 23.62 -23.33 -16.85
N ILE A 175 24.49 -23.09 -15.87
CA ILE A 175 24.69 -21.72 -15.34
C ILE A 175 25.24 -20.80 -16.43
N GLU A 176 26.16 -21.30 -17.23
CA GLU A 176 26.76 -20.55 -18.35
C GLU A 176 25.72 -20.19 -19.40
N GLU A 177 24.89 -21.15 -19.84
CA GLU A 177 23.83 -20.91 -20.81
C GLU A 177 22.72 -20.01 -20.27
N LEU A 178 22.31 -20.17 -19.00
CA LEU A 178 21.32 -19.30 -18.35
C LEU A 178 21.84 -17.86 -18.18
N HIS A 179 23.12 -17.71 -17.83
CA HIS A 179 23.77 -16.41 -17.76
C HIS A 179 23.89 -15.78 -19.15
N GLY A 180 24.30 -16.55 -20.16
CA GLY A 180 24.35 -16.10 -21.55
C GLY A 180 22.98 -15.70 -22.08
N LEU A 181 21.92 -16.42 -21.69
CA LEU A 181 20.55 -16.08 -22.04
C LEU A 181 20.08 -14.77 -21.38
N ARG A 182 20.40 -14.57 -20.10
CA ARG A 182 20.17 -13.29 -19.41
C ARG A 182 20.87 -12.14 -20.12
N LEU A 183 22.15 -12.30 -20.46
CA LEU A 183 22.93 -11.26 -21.14
C LEU A 183 22.37 -10.95 -22.53
N TYR A 184 21.90 -11.97 -23.25
CA TYR A 184 21.30 -11.81 -24.57
C TYR A 184 19.97 -11.05 -24.52
N LEU A 185 19.11 -11.32 -23.54
CA LEU A 185 17.84 -10.60 -23.36
C LEU A 185 18.00 -9.18 -22.83
N GLY A 186 19.02 -8.94 -22.00
CA GLY A 186 19.24 -7.65 -21.34
C GLY A 186 18.21 -7.34 -20.24
N HIS A 187 18.14 -6.07 -19.86
CA HIS A 187 17.21 -5.59 -18.83
C HIS A 187 15.84 -5.27 -19.43
N LEU A 188 14.77 -5.50 -18.66
CA LEU A 188 13.41 -5.18 -19.12
C LEU A 188 13.23 -3.67 -19.36
N CYS A 189 13.88 -2.82 -18.57
CA CYS A 189 13.80 -1.37 -18.74
C CYS A 189 14.53 -0.83 -20.00
N GLU A 190 15.40 -1.64 -20.61
CA GLU A 190 16.16 -1.29 -21.82
C GLU A 190 15.43 -1.68 -23.11
N LEU A 191 14.30 -2.38 -23.01
CA LEU A 191 13.50 -2.77 -24.16
C LEU A 191 13.05 -1.53 -24.97
N PRO A 192 12.99 -1.62 -26.31
CA PRO A 192 12.47 -0.56 -27.16
C PRO A 192 11.08 -0.04 -26.74
N ASN A 193 10.86 1.28 -26.88
CA ASN A 193 9.62 1.93 -26.45
C ASN A 193 8.34 1.32 -27.06
N ASN A 194 8.40 0.81 -28.30
CA ASN A 194 7.27 0.12 -28.95
C ASN A 194 6.89 -1.20 -28.26
N ILE A 195 7.87 -1.87 -27.64
CA ILE A 195 7.65 -3.09 -26.85
C ILE A 195 7.16 -2.70 -25.45
N GLN A 196 7.76 -1.70 -24.81
CA GLN A 196 7.29 -1.20 -23.51
C GLN A 196 5.85 -0.68 -23.57
N ALA A 197 5.45 -0.04 -24.68
CA ALA A 197 4.08 0.42 -24.89
C ALA A 197 3.04 -0.72 -24.84
N ALA A 198 3.44 -1.97 -25.10
CA ALA A 198 2.56 -3.13 -24.98
C ALA A 198 2.09 -3.40 -23.54
N LEU A 199 2.81 -2.89 -22.52
CA LEU A 199 2.35 -2.93 -21.12
C LEU A 199 1.14 -2.01 -20.88
N GLN A 200 1.02 -0.93 -21.65
CA GLN A 200 0.01 0.12 -21.44
C GLN A 200 -1.28 -0.14 -22.22
N LEU A 201 -1.23 -1.01 -23.24
CA LEU A 201 -2.37 -1.32 -24.09
C LEU A 201 -3.30 -2.33 -23.39
N GLN A 202 -4.52 -1.90 -23.06
CA GLN A 202 -5.60 -2.81 -22.68
C GLN A 202 -6.08 -3.55 -23.94
N HIS A 203 -5.57 -4.76 -24.14
CA HIS A 203 -5.98 -5.60 -25.26
C HIS A 203 -7.29 -6.32 -24.93
N HIS A 204 -8.38 -5.92 -25.59
CA HIS A 204 -9.70 -6.56 -25.48
C HIS A 204 -9.97 -7.57 -26.63
N GLY A 205 -9.02 -7.71 -27.56
CA GLY A 205 -9.12 -8.62 -28.71
C GLY A 205 -8.51 -10.00 -28.43
N LYS A 206 -8.96 -11.01 -29.19
CA LYS A 206 -8.34 -12.34 -29.21
C LYS A 206 -6.97 -12.36 -29.92
N VAL A 207 -6.75 -11.39 -30.82
CA VAL A 207 -5.50 -11.25 -31.59
C VAL A 207 -4.61 -10.24 -30.87
N LEU A 208 -3.44 -10.70 -30.44
CA LEU A 208 -2.45 -9.92 -29.70
C LEU A 208 -1.23 -9.62 -30.59
N PRO A 209 -0.62 -8.42 -30.50
CA PRO A 209 0.53 -8.07 -31.31
C PRO A 209 1.78 -8.88 -30.91
N ALA A 210 2.72 -9.08 -31.85
CA ALA A 210 3.98 -9.77 -31.58
C ALA A 210 4.77 -9.13 -30.42
N SER A 211 4.72 -7.80 -30.28
CA SER A 211 5.36 -7.06 -29.18
C SER A 211 4.80 -7.43 -27.80
N TRP A 212 3.52 -7.79 -27.72
CA TRP A 212 2.92 -8.32 -26.49
C TRP A 212 3.48 -9.70 -26.15
N HIS A 213 3.57 -10.59 -27.14
CA HIS A 213 4.12 -11.93 -26.96
C HIS A 213 5.59 -11.89 -26.55
N LEU A 214 6.40 -11.08 -27.23
CA LEU A 214 7.81 -10.88 -26.92
C LEU A 214 8.01 -10.39 -25.48
N LEU A 215 7.34 -9.30 -25.11
CA LEU A 215 7.42 -8.75 -23.75
C LEU A 215 7.05 -9.79 -22.68
N HIS A 216 5.99 -10.57 -22.89
CA HIS A 216 5.58 -11.59 -21.93
C HIS A 216 6.54 -12.79 -21.93
N LEU A 217 7.15 -13.12 -23.07
CA LEU A 217 8.22 -14.09 -23.12
C LEU A 217 9.42 -13.61 -22.29
N HIS A 218 9.84 -12.34 -22.36
CA HIS A 218 10.89 -11.82 -21.47
C HIS A 218 10.57 -12.08 -19.99
N PHE A 219 9.34 -11.80 -19.54
CA PHE A 219 8.91 -12.13 -18.18
C PHE A 219 9.01 -13.64 -17.89
N ASP A 220 8.52 -14.49 -18.80
CA ASP A 220 8.58 -15.95 -18.66
C ASP A 220 10.03 -16.44 -18.54
N VAL A 221 10.96 -15.91 -19.36
CA VAL A 221 12.37 -16.31 -19.34
C VAL A 221 13.04 -15.90 -18.04
N HIS A 222 12.93 -14.63 -17.64
CA HIS A 222 13.57 -14.17 -16.40
C HIS A 222 13.07 -14.94 -15.17
N TRP A 223 11.77 -15.21 -15.08
CA TRP A 223 11.24 -16.04 -13.99
C TRP A 223 11.70 -17.49 -14.09
N SER A 224 11.67 -18.08 -15.29
CA SER A 224 12.09 -19.47 -15.48
C SER A 224 13.57 -19.68 -15.18
N ILE A 225 14.45 -18.71 -15.47
CA ILE A 225 15.86 -18.76 -15.06
C ILE A 225 15.95 -18.85 -13.52
N LEU A 226 15.18 -18.05 -12.78
CA LEU A 226 15.15 -18.13 -11.31
C LEU A 226 14.64 -19.48 -10.80
N GLU A 227 13.58 -20.03 -11.41
CA GLU A 227 13.06 -21.36 -11.06
C GLU A 227 14.10 -22.45 -11.33
N ILE A 228 14.75 -22.44 -12.50
CA ILE A 228 15.78 -23.40 -12.88
C ILE A 228 16.96 -23.35 -11.91
N LEU A 229 17.46 -22.15 -11.59
CA LEU A 229 18.58 -21.99 -10.65
C LEU A 229 18.21 -22.43 -9.23
N GLN A 230 16.97 -22.20 -8.80
CA GLN A 230 16.47 -22.65 -7.51
C GLN A 230 16.37 -24.18 -7.46
N ILE A 231 15.78 -24.82 -8.47
CA ILE A 231 15.67 -26.28 -8.57
C ILE A 231 17.05 -26.91 -8.63
N LEU A 232 17.97 -26.36 -9.42
CA LEU A 232 19.37 -26.81 -9.50
C LEU A 232 20.05 -26.73 -8.14
N GLY A 233 19.92 -25.60 -7.42
CA GLY A 233 20.49 -25.45 -6.08
C GLY A 233 19.93 -26.45 -5.07
N ASP A 234 18.62 -26.72 -5.12
CA ASP A 234 17.99 -27.72 -4.27
C ASP A 234 18.43 -29.15 -4.62
N LYS A 235 18.55 -29.48 -5.91
CA LYS A 235 19.02 -30.77 -6.42
C LYS A 235 20.47 -31.06 -6.03
N MET A 236 21.32 -30.03 -6.06
CA MET A 236 22.72 -30.07 -5.63
C MET A 236 22.87 -30.01 -4.10
N GLN A 237 21.78 -30.16 -3.34
CA GLN A 237 21.78 -30.20 -1.87
C GLN A 237 22.44 -28.97 -1.22
N GLY A 238 22.32 -27.80 -1.86
CA GLY A 238 22.92 -26.55 -1.39
C GLY A 238 24.42 -26.41 -1.67
N GLN A 239 25.04 -27.30 -2.44
CA GLN A 239 26.39 -27.10 -2.95
C GLN A 239 26.41 -25.93 -3.94
N ILE A 240 27.46 -25.09 -3.84
CA ILE A 240 27.66 -23.98 -4.76
C ILE A 240 28.15 -24.55 -6.09
N VAL A 241 27.42 -24.26 -7.15
CA VAL A 241 27.78 -24.67 -8.51
C VAL A 241 28.46 -23.49 -9.18
N TYR A 242 29.64 -23.73 -9.75
CA TYR A 242 30.46 -22.73 -10.41
C TYR A 242 30.32 -22.84 -11.93
N ALA A 243 30.27 -21.71 -12.62
CA ALA A 243 30.42 -21.64 -14.07
C ALA A 243 31.91 -21.73 -14.41
N HIS A 244 32.37 -22.89 -14.89
CA HIS A 244 33.79 -23.18 -15.09
C HIS A 244 34.42 -22.29 -16.16
N GLU A 245 33.69 -21.97 -17.24
CA GLU A 245 34.15 -21.10 -18.32
C GLU A 245 34.39 -19.65 -17.87
N TYR A 246 33.79 -19.23 -16.75
CA TYR A 246 33.92 -17.88 -16.20
C TYR A 246 34.87 -17.79 -15.00
N ILE A 247 35.44 -18.92 -14.54
CA ILE A 247 36.46 -18.91 -13.47
C ILE A 247 37.71 -18.21 -14.02
N ASN A 248 38.10 -17.09 -13.39
CA ASN A 248 39.30 -16.27 -13.68
C ASN A 248 39.25 -15.22 -14.80
N LEU A 249 38.10 -14.89 -15.40
CA LEU A 249 38.03 -13.78 -16.39
C LEU A 249 37.79 -12.39 -15.78
N ILE A 250 37.11 -12.28 -14.63
CA ILE A 250 36.64 -11.00 -14.04
C ILE A 250 37.10 -10.81 -12.58
N GLY A 251 37.70 -11.83 -11.94
CA GLY A 251 38.13 -11.77 -10.54
C GLY A 251 37.04 -12.13 -9.51
N GLU A 252 35.81 -12.36 -9.97
CA GLU A 252 34.70 -12.92 -9.19
C GLU A 252 34.21 -14.22 -9.84
N ASN A 253 33.88 -15.23 -9.03
CA ASN A 253 33.41 -16.52 -9.52
C ASN A 253 31.88 -16.47 -9.75
N LEU A 254 31.43 -16.62 -10.99
CA LEU A 254 30.00 -16.76 -11.31
C LEU A 254 29.46 -18.09 -10.74
N THR A 255 28.41 -18.00 -9.94
CA THR A 255 27.78 -19.16 -9.28
C THR A 255 26.27 -19.12 -9.46
N ASN A 256 25.60 -20.25 -9.22
CA ASN A 256 24.14 -20.29 -9.16
C ASN A 256 23.56 -19.31 -8.12
N VAL A 257 24.25 -19.13 -6.99
CA VAL A 257 23.82 -18.21 -5.93
C VAL A 257 23.98 -16.75 -6.39
N SER A 258 25.16 -16.36 -6.86
CA SER A 258 25.40 -14.99 -7.32
C SER A 258 24.50 -14.60 -8.49
N LEU A 259 24.25 -15.53 -9.43
CA LEU A 259 23.35 -15.30 -10.55
C LEU A 259 21.89 -15.07 -10.12
N ILE A 260 21.39 -15.84 -9.13
CA ILE A 260 20.06 -15.58 -8.54
C ILE A 260 20.03 -14.19 -7.92
N GLU A 261 21.06 -13.82 -7.17
CA GLU A 261 21.09 -12.54 -6.46
C GLU A 261 21.12 -11.34 -7.42
N GLU A 262 21.95 -11.40 -8.46
CA GLU A 262 22.01 -10.40 -9.53
C GLU A 262 20.68 -10.30 -10.28
N LEU A 263 20.12 -11.42 -10.72
CA LEU A 263 18.88 -11.41 -11.49
C LEU A 263 17.69 -10.90 -10.67
N CYS A 264 17.63 -11.23 -9.38
CA CYS A 264 16.62 -10.65 -8.48
C CYS A 264 16.80 -9.15 -8.31
N GLU A 265 18.03 -8.65 -8.14
CA GLU A 265 18.30 -7.22 -8.01
C GLU A 265 17.93 -6.45 -9.29
N ASP A 266 18.29 -6.99 -10.46
CA ASP A 266 17.95 -6.42 -11.76
C ASP A 266 16.44 -6.37 -12.00
N LEU A 267 15.73 -7.47 -11.74
CA LEU A 267 14.27 -7.50 -11.87
C LEU A 267 13.59 -6.54 -10.91
N LEU A 268 14.07 -6.41 -9.67
CA LEU A 268 13.55 -5.40 -8.74
C LEU A 268 13.81 -3.98 -9.26
N CYS A 269 14.98 -3.71 -9.85
CA CYS A 269 15.27 -2.43 -10.48
C CYS A 269 14.33 -2.14 -11.66
N ASP A 270 14.13 -3.12 -12.54
CA ASP A 270 13.22 -3.03 -13.70
C ASP A 270 11.78 -2.76 -13.27
N LEU A 271 11.29 -3.48 -12.25
CA LEU A 271 9.93 -3.29 -11.74
C LEU A 271 9.76 -1.92 -11.05
N ILE A 272 10.79 -1.44 -10.33
CA ILE A 272 10.79 -0.07 -9.78
C ILE A 272 10.81 0.97 -10.90
N TYR A 273 11.57 0.73 -11.98
CA TYR A 273 11.58 1.58 -13.17
C TYR A 273 10.18 1.69 -13.79
N TYR A 274 9.50 0.57 -14.00
CA TYR A 274 8.12 0.57 -14.49
C TYR A 274 7.17 1.30 -13.54
N ALA A 275 7.28 1.09 -12.24
CA ALA A 275 6.49 1.84 -11.27
C ALA A 275 6.79 3.34 -11.34
N ALA A 276 8.05 3.75 -11.45
CA ALA A 276 8.44 5.16 -11.54
C ALA A 276 7.86 5.85 -12.79
N ASN A 277 7.89 5.19 -13.94
CA ASN A 277 7.29 5.69 -15.18
C ASN A 277 5.78 5.90 -15.03
N ARG A 278 5.10 5.02 -14.30
CA ARG A 278 3.68 5.16 -13.99
C ARG A 278 3.44 6.30 -12.99
N TYR A 279 4.23 6.36 -11.93
CA TYR A 279 4.16 7.39 -10.89
C TYR A 279 4.31 8.80 -11.46
N ALA A 280 5.10 8.98 -12.52
CA ALA A 280 5.29 10.26 -13.19
C ALA A 280 3.97 10.92 -13.68
N GLN A 281 2.91 10.13 -13.86
CA GLN A 281 1.57 10.61 -14.26
C GLN A 281 0.57 10.66 -13.09
N VAL A 282 0.93 10.12 -11.92
CA VAL A 282 0.04 10.00 -10.76
C VAL A 282 0.05 11.31 -9.98
N ARG A 283 -1.14 11.84 -9.69
CA ARG A 283 -1.28 12.99 -8.79
C ARG A 283 -1.21 12.51 -7.34
N PRO A 284 -0.66 13.31 -6.40
CA PRO A 284 -0.66 12.95 -4.98
C PRO A 284 -2.05 12.58 -4.42
N SER A 285 -3.12 13.19 -4.96
CA SER A 285 -4.51 12.89 -4.60
C SER A 285 -5.04 11.54 -5.08
N GLU A 286 -4.44 10.97 -6.11
CA GLU A 286 -4.87 9.74 -6.77
C GLU A 286 -3.98 8.54 -6.38
N ALA A 287 -2.91 8.80 -5.62
CA ALA A 287 -1.85 7.83 -5.34
C ALA A 287 -2.36 6.48 -4.80
N LEU A 288 -3.31 6.45 -3.85
CA LEU A 288 -3.82 5.17 -3.32
C LEU A 288 -4.87 4.49 -4.22
N ASN A 289 -5.42 5.19 -5.21
CA ASN A 289 -6.39 4.63 -6.14
C ASN A 289 -5.69 4.02 -7.37
N ASP A 290 -4.58 4.63 -7.81
CA ASP A 290 -3.80 4.16 -8.94
C ASP A 290 -2.85 3.03 -8.55
N GLN A 291 -2.97 1.89 -9.24
CA GLN A 291 -2.08 0.74 -9.02
C GLN A 291 -0.66 1.01 -9.53
N ILE A 292 0.33 0.35 -8.93
CA ILE A 292 1.75 0.43 -9.36
C ILE A 292 2.06 -0.39 -10.62
N TYR A 293 1.19 -1.33 -10.98
CA TYR A 293 1.41 -2.29 -12.07
C TYR A 293 0.62 -1.93 -13.33
N HIS A 294 1.25 -2.12 -14.49
CA HIS A 294 0.65 -1.86 -15.80
C HIS A 294 -0.30 -2.97 -16.25
N CYS A 295 0.00 -4.22 -15.88
CA CYS A 295 -0.84 -5.38 -16.14
C CYS A 295 -0.74 -6.38 -14.98
N ILE A 296 -1.60 -7.41 -14.99
CA ILE A 296 -1.61 -8.44 -13.95
C ILE A 296 -0.33 -9.29 -13.91
N CYS A 297 0.40 -9.39 -15.02
CA CYS A 297 1.69 -10.10 -15.07
C CYS A 297 2.78 -9.39 -14.26
N VAL A 298 2.82 -8.06 -14.30
CA VAL A 298 3.75 -7.26 -13.49
C VAL A 298 3.43 -7.44 -12.00
N LYS A 299 2.13 -7.47 -11.64
CA LYS A 299 1.68 -7.77 -10.29
C LYS A 299 2.08 -9.18 -9.85
N GLU A 300 1.90 -10.16 -10.73
CA GLU A 300 2.30 -11.55 -10.49
C GLU A 300 3.81 -11.64 -10.26
N MET A 301 4.64 -11.02 -11.10
CA MET A 301 6.10 -10.98 -10.92
C MET A 301 6.51 -10.40 -9.56
N TRP A 302 5.87 -9.32 -9.10
CA TRP A 302 6.11 -8.78 -7.75
C TRP A 302 5.83 -9.81 -6.65
N ILE A 303 4.71 -10.54 -6.74
CA ILE A 303 4.33 -11.56 -5.76
C ILE A 303 5.32 -12.74 -5.80
N LEU A 304 5.70 -13.19 -7.00
CA LEU A 304 6.65 -14.27 -7.21
C LEU A 304 8.02 -13.95 -6.59
N LEU A 305 8.57 -12.77 -6.85
CA LEU A 305 9.84 -12.31 -6.26
C LEU A 305 9.74 -12.15 -4.74
N LEU A 306 8.64 -11.58 -4.24
CA LEU A 306 8.39 -11.43 -2.81
C LEU A 306 8.41 -12.78 -2.10
N GLN A 307 7.64 -13.75 -2.60
CA GLN A 307 7.54 -15.09 -2.01
C GLN A 307 8.87 -15.87 -2.12
N LEU A 308 9.57 -15.77 -3.25
CA LEU A 308 10.85 -16.43 -3.47
C LEU A 308 11.94 -15.90 -2.53
N LEU A 309 12.09 -14.57 -2.44
CA LEU A 309 13.13 -13.94 -1.62
C LEU A 309 12.88 -14.17 -0.13
N ASP A 310 11.63 -14.08 0.33
CA ASP A 310 11.29 -14.35 1.73
C ASP A 310 11.37 -15.83 2.10
N HIS A 311 11.15 -16.74 1.13
CA HIS A 311 11.41 -18.16 1.34
C HIS A 311 12.93 -18.41 1.50
N ARG A 312 13.74 -17.85 0.60
CA ARG A 312 15.20 -18.01 0.63
C ARG A 312 15.83 -17.41 1.89
N SER A 313 15.35 -16.25 2.36
CA SER A 313 15.89 -15.62 3.57
C SER A 313 15.63 -16.41 4.85
N LYS A 314 14.67 -17.35 4.85
CA LYS A 314 14.41 -18.24 5.99
C LYS A 314 15.39 -19.43 6.04
N GLY A 315 15.89 -19.88 4.89
CA GLY A 315 16.74 -21.07 4.77
C GLY A 315 18.21 -20.79 4.44
N SER A 316 18.58 -19.54 4.13
CA SER A 316 19.94 -19.13 3.73
C SER A 316 20.32 -17.78 4.36
N SER A 317 21.59 -17.38 4.27
CA SER A 317 22.05 -16.04 4.68
C SER A 317 21.64 -14.92 3.71
N SER A 318 20.74 -15.19 2.75
CA SER A 318 20.30 -14.21 1.77
C SER A 318 19.30 -13.22 2.34
N GLU A 319 19.27 -12.02 1.75
CA GLU A 319 18.42 -10.93 2.21
C GLU A 319 16.94 -11.13 1.79
N SER A 320 16.03 -10.86 2.74
CA SER A 320 14.58 -10.83 2.48
C SER A 320 14.18 -9.78 1.44
N PHE A 321 12.96 -9.89 0.92
CA PHE A 321 12.41 -8.96 -0.08
C PHE A 321 12.52 -7.50 0.37
N TRP A 322 12.06 -7.19 1.59
CA TRP A 322 12.09 -5.83 2.10
C TRP A 322 13.49 -5.25 2.23
N ILE A 323 14.49 -6.04 2.64
CA ILE A 323 15.86 -5.55 2.77
C ILE A 323 16.40 -5.10 1.41
N ARG A 324 16.19 -5.90 0.36
CA ARG A 324 16.63 -5.59 -1.01
C ARG A 324 15.94 -4.36 -1.56
N VAL A 325 14.60 -4.32 -1.50
CA VAL A 325 13.81 -3.16 -1.96
C VAL A 325 14.20 -1.89 -1.20
N ASN A 326 14.42 -1.97 0.11
CA ASN A 326 14.84 -0.82 0.91
C ASN A 326 16.21 -0.29 0.49
N LYS A 327 17.18 -1.14 0.15
CA LYS A 327 18.49 -0.68 -0.36
C LYS A 327 18.34 0.09 -1.66
N LEU A 328 17.57 -0.46 -2.60
CA LEU A 328 17.28 0.17 -3.89
C LEU A 328 16.60 1.53 -3.71
N LEU A 329 15.54 1.60 -2.89
CA LEU A 329 14.83 2.85 -2.62
C LEU A 329 15.68 3.86 -1.81
N LYS A 330 16.53 3.40 -0.90
CA LYS A 330 17.47 4.28 -0.18
C LYS A 330 18.47 4.91 -1.14
N SER A 331 19.01 4.13 -2.06
CA SER A 331 19.92 4.63 -3.10
C SER A 331 19.23 5.67 -4.00
N LEU A 332 18.00 5.38 -4.43
CA LEU A 332 17.21 6.31 -5.24
C LEU A 332 16.95 7.63 -4.51
N ASN A 333 16.65 7.57 -3.20
CA ASN A 333 16.40 8.76 -2.37
C ASN A 333 17.66 9.58 -2.06
N GLN A 334 18.87 9.04 -2.22
CA GLN A 334 20.14 9.76 -1.98
C GLN A 334 20.63 10.49 -3.24
N GLY A 335 20.10 10.15 -4.42
CA GLY A 335 20.48 10.76 -5.70
C GLY A 335 21.90 10.38 -6.16
N SER A 336 22.32 10.91 -7.31
CA SER A 336 23.59 10.58 -7.96
C SER A 336 24.85 11.20 -7.30
N ASN A 337 24.71 11.91 -6.18
CA ASN A 337 25.78 12.70 -5.57
C ASN A 337 26.69 11.90 -4.62
N SER A 338 26.38 10.63 -4.34
CA SER A 338 27.30 9.72 -3.64
C SER A 338 28.23 9.03 -4.65
N MET A 339 29.52 8.91 -4.32
CA MET A 339 30.50 8.15 -5.14
C MET A 339 30.10 6.68 -5.37
N GLU A 340 29.16 6.14 -4.58
CA GLU A 340 28.47 4.87 -4.80
C GLU A 340 27.09 5.07 -5.46
N SER A 341 26.98 5.81 -6.57
CA SER A 341 25.73 5.87 -7.33
C SER A 341 25.37 4.46 -7.84
N HIS A 342 24.48 3.75 -7.14
CA HIS A 342 24.02 2.42 -7.54
C HIS A 342 23.32 2.51 -8.91
N ARG A 343 23.32 1.40 -9.68
CA ARG A 343 22.74 1.30 -11.04
C ARG A 343 21.32 1.84 -11.13
N ILE A 344 20.52 1.69 -10.07
CA ILE A 344 19.13 2.16 -10.03
C ILE A 344 18.98 3.67 -10.20
N SER A 345 19.87 4.49 -9.62
CA SER A 345 19.78 5.95 -9.71
C SER A 345 20.11 6.49 -11.11
N LYS A 346 20.80 5.70 -11.94
CA LYS A 346 21.02 6.01 -13.36
C LYS A 346 19.82 5.61 -14.21
N THR A 347 19.26 4.45 -13.90
CA THR A 347 18.16 3.81 -14.65
C THR A 347 16.83 4.51 -14.41
N VAL A 348 16.53 4.86 -13.16
CA VAL A 348 15.25 5.43 -12.74
C VAL A 348 15.38 6.95 -12.59
N GLN A 349 14.82 7.69 -13.54
CA GLN A 349 14.74 9.15 -13.49
C GLN A 349 13.40 9.58 -12.85
N CYS A 350 13.40 9.77 -11.53
CA CYS A 350 12.21 10.19 -10.78
C CYS A 350 12.38 11.60 -10.21
N LYS A 351 11.40 12.48 -10.47
CA LYS A 351 11.38 13.86 -9.93
C LYS A 351 11.07 13.91 -8.43
N ASP A 352 10.34 12.91 -7.93
CA ASP A 352 9.98 12.77 -6.52
C ASP A 352 10.25 11.33 -6.04
N PRO A 353 11.54 11.00 -5.75
CA PRO A 353 11.93 9.69 -5.23
C PRO A 353 11.28 9.33 -3.88
N LEU A 354 11.00 10.35 -3.06
CA LEU A 354 10.44 10.16 -1.73
C LEU A 354 8.97 9.73 -1.81
N GLY A 355 8.15 10.43 -2.61
CA GLY A 355 6.78 10.03 -2.85
C GLY A 355 6.67 8.70 -3.60
N LEU A 356 7.56 8.43 -4.56
CA LEU A 356 7.65 7.11 -5.19
C LEU A 356 7.90 6.00 -4.16
N SER A 357 8.80 6.23 -3.19
CA SER A 357 9.08 5.26 -2.13
C SER A 357 7.85 4.99 -1.27
N TRP A 358 7.12 6.04 -0.88
CA TRP A 358 5.85 5.90 -0.15
C TRP A 358 4.80 5.13 -0.94
N TRP A 359 4.62 5.50 -2.21
CA TRP A 359 3.65 4.90 -3.11
C TRP A 359 3.92 3.41 -3.32
N LEU A 360 5.18 3.04 -3.58
CA LEU A 360 5.59 1.65 -3.75
C LEU A 360 5.30 0.81 -2.51
N ILE A 361 5.73 1.25 -1.32
CA ILE A 361 5.53 0.44 -0.11
C ILE A 361 4.04 0.26 0.19
N ALA A 362 3.23 1.31 0.04
CA ALA A 362 1.78 1.24 0.24
C ALA A 362 1.12 0.19 -0.66
N HIS A 363 1.61 0.00 -1.90
CA HIS A 363 1.05 -0.97 -2.85
C HIS A 363 1.68 -2.36 -2.78
N LEU A 364 2.95 -2.47 -2.39
CA LEU A 364 3.63 -3.75 -2.21
C LEU A 364 3.19 -4.45 -0.93
N SER A 365 2.87 -3.71 0.13
CA SER A 365 2.50 -4.29 1.42
C SER A 365 1.24 -5.18 1.37
N PRO A 366 0.14 -4.78 0.68
CA PRO A 366 -1.01 -5.66 0.46
C PRO A 366 -0.69 -6.95 -0.32
N LEU A 367 0.42 -7.01 -1.08
CA LEU A 367 0.76 -8.22 -1.86
C LEU A 367 1.12 -9.41 -0.96
N TYR A 368 1.51 -9.16 0.29
CA TYR A 368 1.69 -10.21 1.30
C TYR A 368 0.41 -10.96 1.68
N THR A 369 -0.77 -10.44 1.32
CA THR A 369 -2.04 -11.15 1.51
C THR A 369 -2.25 -12.27 0.50
N PHE A 370 -1.42 -12.39 -0.55
CA PHE A 370 -1.55 -13.48 -1.52
C PHE A 370 -0.81 -14.73 -1.06
N ASP A 371 -1.51 -15.88 -1.09
CA ASP A 371 -0.93 -17.19 -0.85
C ASP A 371 -0.07 -17.67 -2.04
N ARG A 372 0.53 -18.86 -1.89
CA ARG A 372 1.35 -19.48 -2.94
C ARG A 372 0.58 -19.93 -4.19
N ASN A 373 -0.75 -19.82 -4.19
CA ASN A 373 -1.63 -20.14 -5.31
C ASN A 373 -2.27 -18.89 -5.93
N GLY A 374 -1.96 -17.69 -5.42
CA GLY A 374 -2.53 -16.43 -5.88
C GLY A 374 -3.92 -16.10 -5.30
N ASN A 375 -4.35 -16.79 -4.24
CA ASN A 375 -5.57 -16.47 -3.50
C ASN A 375 -5.29 -15.45 -2.40
N ARG A 376 -6.23 -14.56 -2.11
CA ARG A 376 -6.11 -13.63 -0.97
C ARG A 376 -6.47 -14.33 0.33
N GLU A 377 -5.53 -14.34 1.28
CA GLU A 377 -5.71 -14.76 2.66
C GLU A 377 -5.78 -13.52 3.57
N GLU A 378 -6.92 -13.32 4.25
CA GLU A 378 -7.14 -12.16 5.13
C GLU A 378 -6.44 -12.31 6.50
N ALA A 379 -6.02 -13.52 6.88
CA ALA A 379 -5.59 -13.86 8.24
C ALA A 379 -4.06 -14.05 8.41
N VAL A 380 -3.25 -13.72 7.40
CA VAL A 380 -1.79 -13.91 7.48
C VAL A 380 -1.14 -12.77 8.26
N GLN A 381 -0.25 -13.10 9.19
CA GLN A 381 0.62 -12.12 9.84
C GLN A 381 1.65 -11.61 8.81
N ILE A 382 1.45 -10.38 8.36
CA ILE A 382 2.28 -9.74 7.34
C ILE A 382 3.57 -9.20 7.97
N SER A 383 4.71 -9.45 7.33
CA SER A 383 5.99 -8.87 7.76
C SER A 383 5.98 -7.36 7.54
N SER A 384 6.16 -6.61 8.64
CA SER A 384 6.22 -5.16 8.55
C SER A 384 7.59 -4.67 8.10
N ASN A 385 7.59 -3.49 7.49
CA ASN A 385 8.80 -2.76 7.09
C ASN A 385 8.92 -1.42 7.82
N TRP A 386 8.50 -1.39 9.09
CA TRP A 386 8.39 -0.15 9.87
C TRP A 386 9.71 0.61 9.99
N LYS A 387 10.85 -0.08 10.09
CA LYS A 387 12.17 0.59 10.19
C LYS A 387 12.44 1.50 9.00
N PHE A 388 12.06 1.09 7.79
CA PHE A 388 12.20 1.94 6.61
C PHE A 388 11.16 3.07 6.58
N ILE A 389 9.92 2.79 6.99
CA ILE A 389 8.89 3.83 7.13
C ILE A 389 9.30 4.90 8.15
N GLU A 390 9.91 4.54 9.26
CA GLU A 390 10.45 5.49 10.23
C GLU A 390 11.50 6.43 9.59
N ASP A 391 12.36 5.90 8.72
CA ASP A 391 13.31 6.71 7.95
C ASP A 391 12.59 7.64 6.95
N LEU A 392 11.57 7.14 6.24
CA LEU A 392 10.76 7.95 5.30
C LEU A 392 9.95 9.04 6.01
N LEU A 393 9.40 8.76 7.19
CA LEU A 393 8.67 9.73 8.01
C LEU A 393 9.57 10.86 8.48
N LYS A 394 10.79 10.53 8.92
CA LYS A 394 11.81 11.53 9.28
C LYS A 394 12.12 12.42 8.09
N LYS A 395 12.35 11.85 6.90
CA LYS A 395 12.59 12.63 5.67
C LYS A 395 11.40 13.50 5.28
N SER A 396 10.19 12.96 5.37
CA SER A 396 8.94 13.67 5.02
C SER A 396 8.65 14.83 5.96
N SER A 397 9.13 14.74 7.20
CA SER A 397 8.91 15.72 8.26
C SER A 397 10.09 16.68 8.44
N ASP A 398 11.18 16.50 7.70
CA ASP A 398 12.35 17.37 7.80
C ASP A 398 12.13 18.65 6.98
N ALA A 399 12.28 19.80 7.65
CA ALA A 399 12.17 21.10 7.00
C ALA A 399 13.21 21.29 5.88
N GLN A 400 14.36 20.61 5.94
CA GLN A 400 15.40 20.69 4.91
C GLN A 400 14.98 20.09 3.57
N ASN A 401 14.08 19.10 3.59
CA ASN A 401 13.62 18.43 2.36
C ASN A 401 12.51 19.20 1.64
N GLY A 402 11.98 20.28 2.23
CA GLY A 402 11.03 21.17 1.57
C GLY A 402 9.71 20.53 1.14
N VAL A 403 9.32 19.39 1.75
CA VAL A 403 8.11 18.64 1.41
C VAL A 403 6.88 19.52 1.57
N ARG A 404 6.06 19.58 0.53
CA ARG A 404 4.87 20.41 0.50
C ARG A 404 3.71 19.73 1.21
N GLU A 405 2.72 20.51 1.62
CA GLU A 405 1.51 19.98 2.27
C GLU A 405 0.76 18.96 1.39
N ASP A 406 0.70 19.17 0.07
CA ASP A 406 0.09 18.24 -0.88
C ASP A 406 0.82 16.89 -0.96
N GLU A 407 2.14 16.89 -0.86
CA GLU A 407 2.97 15.68 -0.83
C GLU A 407 2.89 14.99 0.54
N LEU A 408 2.96 15.77 1.62
CA LEU A 408 2.86 15.25 2.98
C LEU A 408 1.52 14.55 3.23
N ARG A 409 0.40 15.08 2.73
CA ARG A 409 -0.90 14.39 2.80
C ARG A 409 -0.86 13.02 2.15
N MET A 410 -0.26 12.91 0.97
CA MET A 410 -0.09 11.63 0.27
C MET A 410 0.79 10.67 1.08
N HIS A 411 1.93 11.14 1.60
CA HIS A 411 2.82 10.33 2.45
C HIS A 411 2.09 9.78 3.68
N LEU A 412 1.30 10.61 4.36
CA LEU A 412 0.55 10.20 5.53
C LEU A 412 -0.62 9.27 5.21
N GLN A 413 -1.24 9.39 4.03
CA GLN A 413 -2.24 8.43 3.56
C GLN A 413 -1.62 7.06 3.29
N CYS A 414 -0.46 7.03 2.63
CA CYS A 414 0.33 5.81 2.47
C CYS A 414 0.63 5.21 3.85
N CYS A 415 1.13 6.00 4.81
CA CYS A 415 1.38 5.55 6.17
C CYS A 415 0.12 5.01 6.87
N LEU A 416 -1.02 5.68 6.73
CA LEU A 416 -2.30 5.25 7.30
C LEU A 416 -2.76 3.90 6.72
N SER A 417 -2.61 3.69 5.41
CA SER A 417 -2.92 2.40 4.79
C SER A 417 -2.06 1.26 5.34
N LEU A 418 -0.78 1.53 5.64
CA LEU A 418 0.12 0.56 6.25
C LEU A 418 -0.27 0.26 7.71
N CYS A 419 -0.76 1.28 8.45
CA CYS A 419 -1.29 1.09 9.79
C CYS A 419 -2.50 0.14 9.83
N ASP A 420 -3.23 -0.06 8.73
CA ASP A 420 -4.34 -1.01 8.66
C ASP A 420 -3.86 -2.45 8.44
N ILE A 421 -2.73 -2.63 7.78
CA ILE A 421 -2.20 -3.93 7.36
C ILE A 421 -1.20 -4.49 8.38
N TRP A 422 -0.28 -3.67 8.88
CA TRP A 422 0.80 -4.09 9.78
C TRP A 422 0.43 -3.98 11.25
N GLU A 423 1.28 -4.53 12.12
CA GLU A 423 1.19 -4.34 13.57
C GLU A 423 1.42 -2.88 13.98
N SER A 424 0.98 -2.54 15.18
CA SER A 424 1.10 -1.20 15.76
C SER A 424 2.57 -0.77 15.93
N ASN A 425 2.91 0.44 15.46
CA ASN A 425 4.23 1.04 15.66
C ASN A 425 4.12 2.45 16.26
N LEU A 426 4.45 2.56 17.56
CA LEU A 426 4.39 3.83 18.30
C LEU A 426 5.55 4.78 17.98
N THR A 427 6.63 4.27 17.40
CA THR A 427 7.76 5.09 16.94
C THR A 427 7.34 5.98 15.78
N ALA A 428 6.60 5.45 14.81
CA ALA A 428 6.01 6.21 13.71
C ALA A 428 5.13 7.37 14.22
N GLY A 429 4.24 7.08 15.18
CA GLY A 429 3.41 8.10 15.84
C GLY A 429 4.24 9.16 16.58
N THR A 430 5.36 8.76 17.20
CA THR A 430 6.26 9.71 17.88
C THR A 430 7.00 10.61 16.90
N ILE A 431 7.48 10.07 15.77
CA ILE A 431 8.17 10.87 14.73
C ILE A 431 7.23 11.95 14.19
N LEU A 432 5.99 11.59 13.89
CA LEU A 432 4.99 12.55 13.43
C LEU A 432 4.65 13.58 14.52
N TRP A 433 4.53 13.15 15.77
CA TRP A 433 4.28 14.06 16.88
C TRP A 433 5.42 15.09 17.06
N GLU A 434 6.67 14.69 16.90
CA GLU A 434 7.84 15.58 16.94
C GLU A 434 7.70 16.74 15.92
N TYR A 435 7.19 16.44 14.72
CA TYR A 435 6.93 17.42 13.66
C TYR A 435 5.72 18.30 13.97
N PHE A 436 4.56 17.70 14.23
CA PHE A 436 3.32 18.46 14.41
C PHE A 436 3.32 19.31 15.68
N SER A 437 3.96 18.86 16.77
CA SER A 437 4.08 19.66 18.00
C SER A 437 4.84 20.99 17.79
N LYS A 438 5.83 21.00 16.89
CA LYS A 438 6.56 22.22 16.49
C LYS A 438 5.68 23.12 15.62
N ASN A 439 4.86 22.52 14.76
CA ASN A 439 4.05 23.20 13.74
C ASN A 439 2.57 23.40 14.11
N LEU A 440 2.18 23.29 15.38
CA LEU A 440 0.77 23.40 15.81
C LEU A 440 0.06 24.68 15.32
N ASN A 441 0.79 25.80 15.19
CA ASN A 441 0.24 27.07 14.73
C ASN A 441 0.06 27.16 13.20
N SER A 442 0.51 26.16 12.43
CA SER A 442 0.37 26.12 10.98
C SER A 442 -1.03 25.69 10.57
N SER A 443 -1.58 26.24 9.48
CA SER A 443 -2.93 25.91 9.00
C SER A 443 -3.02 24.66 8.13
N PHE A 444 -1.88 24.12 7.67
CA PHE A 444 -1.79 22.93 6.81
C PHE A 444 -2.71 22.99 5.57
N THR A 445 -2.70 24.14 4.89
CA THR A 445 -3.57 24.42 3.74
C THR A 445 -2.86 24.21 2.40
N ILE A 446 -3.61 23.69 1.41
CA ILE A 446 -3.15 23.57 0.03
C ILE A 446 -3.71 24.75 -0.77
N ARG A 447 -2.81 25.57 -1.34
CA ARG A 447 -3.17 26.85 -1.99
C ARG A 447 -4.19 26.72 -3.13
N TRP A 448 -4.18 25.60 -3.85
CA TRP A 448 -5.07 25.38 -5.01
C TRP A 448 -6.40 24.71 -4.66
N LEU A 449 -6.56 24.12 -3.47
CA LEU A 449 -7.78 23.41 -3.06
C LEU A 449 -8.90 24.37 -2.58
N GLY A 450 -8.65 25.68 -2.58
CA GLY A 450 -9.66 26.73 -2.37
C GLY A 450 -10.16 26.89 -0.93
N LEU A 451 -11.22 27.69 -0.78
CA LEU A 451 -11.79 28.17 0.50
C LEU A 451 -12.33 27.07 1.44
N GLN A 452 -12.57 25.85 0.93
CA GLN A 452 -13.03 24.73 1.77
C GLN A 452 -12.02 24.33 2.84
N THR A 453 -10.72 24.55 2.60
CA THR A 453 -9.66 24.31 3.60
C THR A 453 -9.35 25.52 4.50
N LEU A 454 -9.96 26.68 4.26
CA LEU A 454 -9.72 27.90 5.02
C LEU A 454 -10.58 28.00 6.31
N ALA A 455 -11.64 27.20 6.42
CA ALA A 455 -12.41 27.07 7.66
C ALA A 455 -11.64 26.19 8.67
N CYS A 456 -10.55 26.72 9.22
CA CYS A 456 -9.64 25.97 10.08
C CYS A 456 -10.17 25.77 11.52
N VAL A 457 -11.20 26.54 11.92
CA VAL A 457 -11.71 26.58 13.31
C VAL A 457 -13.16 26.11 13.36
N SER A 458 -13.45 25.16 14.25
CA SER A 458 -14.80 24.61 14.44
C SER A 458 -15.77 25.69 14.92
N LYS A 459 -16.95 25.74 14.30
CA LYS A 459 -17.97 26.77 14.59
C LYS A 459 -18.72 26.49 15.90
N SER A 460 -18.85 25.22 16.29
CA SER A 460 -19.53 24.79 17.51
C SER A 460 -18.81 23.61 18.19
N PRO A 461 -19.06 23.36 19.49
CA PRO A 461 -18.53 22.20 20.21
C PRO A 461 -18.83 20.86 19.52
N CYS A 462 -20.08 20.63 19.09
CA CYS A 462 -20.48 19.43 18.34
C CYS A 462 -19.68 19.28 17.03
N SER A 463 -19.53 20.36 16.25
CA SER A 463 -18.75 20.31 15.00
C SER A 463 -17.27 19.96 15.24
N MET A 464 -16.71 20.32 16.40
CA MET A 464 -15.35 19.91 16.79
C MET A 464 -15.29 18.42 17.09
N LEU A 465 -16.28 17.88 17.80
CA LEU A 465 -16.38 16.44 18.06
C LEU A 465 -16.63 15.62 16.81
N GLU A 466 -17.42 16.11 15.85
CA GLU A 466 -17.64 15.44 14.57
C GLU A 466 -16.32 15.24 13.81
N VAL A 467 -15.46 16.27 13.77
CA VAL A 467 -14.12 16.16 13.19
C VAL A 467 -13.32 15.06 13.88
N VAL A 468 -13.28 15.07 15.21
CA VAL A 468 -12.53 14.08 16.01
C VAL A 468 -13.08 12.66 15.81
N ARG A 469 -14.41 12.49 15.83
CA ARG A 469 -15.08 11.21 15.59
C ARG A 469 -14.77 10.68 14.21
N SER A 470 -14.78 11.55 13.20
CA SER A 470 -14.38 11.17 11.86
C SER A 470 -12.95 10.61 11.86
N CYS A 471 -12.01 11.17 12.62
CA CYS A 471 -10.65 10.64 12.73
C CYS A 471 -10.60 9.23 13.37
N CYS A 472 -11.58 8.92 14.23
CA CYS A 472 -11.70 7.62 14.88
C CYS A 472 -12.45 6.57 14.05
N THR A 473 -13.01 6.85 12.88
CA THR A 473 -13.74 5.84 12.10
C THR A 473 -12.79 4.87 11.39
N ASP A 474 -13.11 3.57 11.40
CA ASP A 474 -12.25 2.55 10.78
C ASP A 474 -12.31 2.57 9.25
N LYS A 475 -13.47 2.93 8.68
CA LYS A 475 -13.65 3.19 7.24
C LYS A 475 -13.54 4.69 6.96
N PRO A 476 -12.45 5.18 6.37
CA PRO A 476 -12.34 6.59 6.00
C PRO A 476 -13.30 6.95 4.85
N SER A 477 -13.54 8.25 4.66
CA SER A 477 -14.22 8.77 3.47
C SER A 477 -13.45 8.40 2.20
N LEU A 478 -14.16 8.26 1.08
CA LEU A 478 -13.57 7.89 -0.22
C LEU A 478 -12.49 8.87 -0.73
N ASP A 479 -12.41 10.09 -0.19
CA ASP A 479 -11.45 11.12 -0.61
C ASP A 479 -10.87 11.89 0.58
N LEU A 480 -10.11 11.18 1.43
CA LEU A 480 -9.37 11.77 2.56
C LEU A 480 -8.43 12.89 2.14
N TYR A 481 -7.95 12.89 0.89
CA TYR A 481 -6.93 13.83 0.44
C TYR A 481 -7.49 15.24 0.36
N LYS A 482 -8.73 15.34 -0.15
CA LYS A 482 -9.46 16.60 -0.26
C LYS A 482 -10.11 16.99 1.05
N SER A 483 -10.61 16.04 1.83
CA SER A 483 -11.35 16.35 3.06
C SER A 483 -10.46 16.78 4.22
N ASP A 484 -9.27 16.20 4.35
CA ASP A 484 -8.45 16.33 5.56
C ASP A 484 -7.10 16.98 5.27
N ASN A 485 -6.57 17.73 6.25
CA ASN A 485 -5.20 18.20 6.22
C ASN A 485 -4.22 17.18 6.81
N SER A 486 -2.92 17.39 6.61
CA SER A 486 -1.87 16.49 7.11
C SER A 486 -1.98 16.25 8.62
N TYR A 487 -2.39 17.25 9.40
CA TYR A 487 -2.60 17.10 10.84
C TYR A 487 -3.75 16.15 11.18
N LEU A 488 -4.91 16.27 10.51
CA LEU A 488 -6.05 15.36 10.72
C LEU A 488 -5.73 13.93 10.27
N ILE A 489 -4.97 13.76 9.19
CA ILE A 489 -4.49 12.43 8.76
C ILE A 489 -3.53 11.84 9.82
N PHE A 490 -2.65 12.65 10.40
CA PHE A 490 -1.84 12.23 11.55
C PHE A 490 -2.69 11.79 12.74
N LEU A 491 -3.76 12.53 13.08
CA LEU A 491 -4.66 12.13 14.16
C LEU A 491 -5.38 10.81 13.87
N ARG A 492 -5.71 10.51 12.61
CA ARG A 492 -6.22 9.19 12.19
C ARG A 492 -5.20 8.08 12.43
N ILE A 493 -3.94 8.31 12.04
CA ILE A 493 -2.83 7.38 12.31
C ILE A 493 -2.72 7.14 13.82
N LEU A 494 -2.70 8.20 14.61
CA LEU A 494 -2.61 8.10 16.07
C LEU A 494 -3.79 7.32 16.65
N ALA A 495 -5.01 7.59 16.21
CA ALA A 495 -6.19 6.84 16.64
C ALA A 495 -6.09 5.34 16.29
N ARG A 496 -5.59 5.01 15.08
CA ARG A 496 -5.41 3.62 14.63
C ARG A 496 -4.40 2.88 15.48
N LEU A 497 -3.28 3.53 15.81
CA LEU A 497 -2.24 3.00 16.72
C LEU A 497 -2.78 2.77 18.14
N MET A 498 -3.69 3.61 18.64
CA MET A 498 -4.28 3.43 19.97
C MET A 498 -5.35 2.31 20.01
N LYS A 499 -6.02 2.02 18.89
CA LYS A 499 -7.09 1.01 18.82
C LYS A 499 -6.58 -0.42 18.65
N LYS A 500 -5.55 -0.65 17.81
CA LYS A 500 -5.07 -1.99 17.43
C LYS A 500 -4.52 -2.83 18.60
N ASP A 501 -4.09 -2.17 19.68
CA ASP A 501 -3.45 -2.83 20.83
C ASP A 501 -4.39 -3.07 22.02
N LYS A 502 -5.72 -2.89 21.87
CA LYS A 502 -6.66 -3.23 22.96
C LYS A 502 -6.68 -4.74 23.28
N GLU A 503 -6.19 -5.58 22.36
CA GLU A 503 -6.17 -7.04 22.49
C GLU A 503 -4.78 -7.62 22.83
N SER A 504 -3.71 -6.81 22.83
CA SER A 504 -2.36 -7.28 23.14
C SER A 504 -2.09 -7.24 24.66
N ARG A 505 -1.46 -8.29 25.21
CA ARG A 505 -1.14 -8.43 26.66
C ARG A 505 -0.11 -7.39 27.18
N GLY A 506 0.22 -6.37 26.39
CA GLY A 506 1.21 -5.33 26.71
C GLY A 506 0.64 -4.16 27.51
N ALA A 507 1.52 -3.23 27.91
CA ALA A 507 1.08 -1.97 28.48
C ALA A 507 0.40 -1.12 27.39
N HIS A 508 -0.86 -0.73 27.63
CA HIS A 508 -1.68 0.06 26.71
C HIS A 508 -0.86 1.19 26.04
N PRO A 509 -0.90 1.35 24.70
CA PRO A 509 -0.08 2.30 23.94
C PRO A 509 -0.06 3.72 24.51
N TRP A 510 -1.22 4.16 25.01
CA TRP A 510 -1.39 5.41 25.73
C TRP A 510 -0.32 5.64 26.80
N LYS A 511 -0.03 4.65 27.64
CA LYS A 511 0.94 4.79 28.74
C LYS A 511 2.34 5.12 28.24
N GLN A 512 2.70 4.68 27.03
CA GLN A 512 4.02 4.91 26.43
C GLN A 512 4.12 6.29 25.76
N ILE A 513 3.06 6.73 25.07
CA ILE A 513 3.08 7.99 24.31
C ILE A 513 2.64 9.21 25.14
N LYS A 514 1.84 9.01 26.20
CA LYS A 514 1.30 10.07 27.08
C LYS A 514 2.36 11.08 27.51
N GLY A 515 3.48 10.60 28.07
CA GLY A 515 4.57 11.47 28.53
C GLY A 515 5.21 12.30 27.42
N ARG A 516 5.33 11.73 26.20
CA ARG A 516 5.88 12.41 25.02
C ARG A 516 4.95 13.50 24.50
N ILE A 517 3.63 13.31 24.59
CA ILE A 517 2.64 14.32 24.23
C ILE A 517 2.62 15.43 25.27
N TYR A 518 2.43 15.08 26.55
CA TYR A 518 2.24 16.06 27.62
C TYR A 518 3.46 16.96 27.84
N SER A 519 4.68 16.44 27.65
CA SER A 519 5.92 17.21 27.83
C SER A 519 6.12 18.33 26.80
N LYS A 520 5.48 18.29 25.63
CA LYS A 520 5.58 19.37 24.64
C LYS A 520 4.71 20.59 25.00
N PHE A 521 3.80 20.45 25.96
CA PHE A 521 2.91 21.53 26.42
C PHE A 521 3.37 22.07 27.78
N HIS A 522 4.33 23.00 27.74
CA HIS A 522 4.73 23.81 28.90
C HIS A 522 4.12 25.22 28.81
N GLN A 523 4.20 25.99 29.90
CA GLN A 523 3.59 27.33 30.01
C GLN A 523 3.89 28.22 28.79
N LYS A 524 5.16 28.38 28.44
CA LYS A 524 5.57 29.17 27.26
C LYS A 524 4.92 28.70 25.96
N LYS A 525 4.88 27.38 25.69
CA LYS A 525 4.26 26.84 24.47
C LYS A 525 2.76 27.12 24.43
N MET A 526 2.06 26.95 25.56
CA MET A 526 0.63 27.22 25.66
C MET A 526 0.32 28.70 25.34
N GLN A 527 1.11 29.62 25.89
CA GLN A 527 0.93 31.06 25.67
C GLN A 527 1.26 31.51 24.23
N GLU A 528 2.09 30.75 23.50
CA GLU A 528 2.44 31.01 22.10
C GLU A 528 1.43 30.41 21.09
N LEU A 529 0.40 29.70 21.56
CA LEU A 529 -0.61 29.12 20.66
C LEU A 529 -1.48 30.23 20.03
N THR A 530 -1.48 30.26 18.71
CA THR A 530 -2.45 31.02 17.90
C THR A 530 -3.84 30.39 18.01
N GLU A 531 -4.87 31.05 17.47
CA GLU A 531 -6.22 30.45 17.39
C GLU A 531 -6.21 29.08 16.70
N VAL A 532 -5.47 28.93 15.60
CA VAL A 532 -5.28 27.66 14.89
C VAL A 532 -4.57 26.63 15.78
N GLY A 533 -3.50 27.03 16.46
CA GLY A 533 -2.78 26.14 17.38
C GLY A 533 -3.61 25.66 18.56
N LEU A 534 -4.48 26.52 19.08
CA LEU A 534 -5.42 26.19 20.15
C LEU A 534 -6.52 25.23 19.66
N GLN A 535 -6.98 25.39 18.41
CA GLN A 535 -7.91 24.43 17.79
C GLN A 535 -7.25 23.06 17.66
N HIS A 536 -6.02 22.99 17.11
CA HIS A 536 -5.28 21.74 17.00
C HIS A 536 -5.04 21.09 18.36
N PHE A 537 -4.71 21.89 19.39
CA PHE A 537 -4.65 21.41 20.78
C PHE A 537 -5.95 20.74 21.19
N PHE A 538 -7.11 21.39 21.05
CA PHE A 538 -8.37 20.78 21.44
C PHE A 538 -8.70 19.52 20.65
N ILE A 539 -8.55 19.51 19.32
CA ILE A 539 -8.82 18.32 18.50
C ILE A 539 -7.96 17.13 18.95
N LEU A 540 -6.66 17.35 19.21
CA LEU A 540 -5.77 16.29 19.71
C LEU A 540 -6.24 15.74 21.06
N PHE A 541 -6.49 16.59 22.05
CA PHE A 541 -6.82 16.11 23.38
C PHE A 541 -8.24 15.52 23.44
N LEU A 542 -9.19 15.99 22.62
CA LEU A 542 -10.49 15.36 22.46
C LEU A 542 -10.35 13.96 21.82
N LEU A 543 -9.49 13.81 20.81
CA LEU A 543 -9.17 12.51 20.22
C LEU A 543 -8.63 11.55 21.28
N LEU A 544 -7.64 12.00 22.06
CA LEU A 544 -7.03 11.21 23.13
C LEU A 544 -8.06 10.83 24.21
N ALA A 545 -8.97 11.73 24.56
CA ALA A 545 -10.03 11.44 25.53
C ALA A 545 -11.01 10.36 25.02
N ILE A 546 -11.23 10.28 23.70
CA ILE A 546 -12.07 9.25 23.09
C ILE A 546 -11.36 7.89 23.03
N VAL A 547 -10.09 7.86 22.60
CA VAL A 547 -9.36 6.60 22.34
C VAL A 547 -8.61 6.04 23.53
N ALA A 548 -8.35 6.85 24.56
CA ALA A 548 -7.62 6.48 25.78
C ALA A 548 -8.47 6.70 27.05
N ASP A 549 -7.93 7.40 28.05
CA ASP A 549 -8.57 7.66 29.34
C ASP A 549 -9.14 9.09 29.39
N THR A 550 -10.46 9.20 29.51
CA THR A 550 -11.16 10.48 29.43
C THR A 550 -10.87 11.40 30.61
N GLU A 551 -10.85 10.87 31.84
CA GLU A 551 -10.66 11.68 33.06
C GLU A 551 -9.23 12.19 33.14
N ASP A 552 -8.25 11.32 32.92
CA ASP A 552 -6.83 11.67 32.95
C ASP A 552 -6.48 12.74 31.90
N VAL A 553 -7.03 12.58 30.68
CA VAL A 553 -6.81 13.54 29.59
C VAL A 553 -7.48 14.88 29.89
N ALA A 554 -8.75 14.87 30.31
CA ALA A 554 -9.49 16.09 30.63
C ALA A 554 -8.87 16.85 31.81
N SER A 555 -8.49 16.15 32.89
CA SER A 555 -7.80 16.76 34.04
C SER A 555 -6.52 17.45 33.59
N ARG A 556 -5.72 16.79 32.73
CA ARG A 556 -4.49 17.39 32.22
C ARG A 556 -4.76 18.62 31.36
N VAL A 557 -5.80 18.61 30.53
CA VAL A 557 -6.18 19.77 29.72
C VAL A 557 -6.54 20.95 30.63
N ILE A 558 -7.33 20.70 31.68
CA ILE A 558 -7.71 21.75 32.65
C ILE A 558 -6.47 22.42 33.23
N ASP A 559 -5.43 21.65 33.61
CA ASP A 559 -4.16 22.18 34.12
C ASP A 559 -3.41 23.00 33.07
N LEU A 560 -3.29 22.48 31.84
CA LEU A 560 -2.58 23.16 30.76
C LEU A 560 -3.24 24.49 30.37
N LEU A 561 -4.58 24.54 30.40
CA LEU A 561 -5.34 25.76 30.11
C LEU A 561 -5.17 26.83 31.20
N GLN A 562 -4.74 26.49 32.42
CA GLN A 562 -4.44 27.49 33.47
C GLN A 562 -3.23 28.37 33.11
N PHE A 563 -2.37 27.94 32.19
CA PHE A 563 -1.25 28.75 31.71
C PHE A 563 -1.69 29.94 30.83
N LEU A 564 -2.94 29.92 30.34
CA LEU A 564 -3.51 30.97 29.51
C LEU A 564 -4.14 32.06 30.38
N VAL A 565 -3.65 33.29 30.25
CA VAL A 565 -4.17 34.44 31.00
C VAL A 565 -5.28 35.13 30.18
N PRO A 566 -6.54 35.20 30.66
CA PRO A 566 -7.67 35.71 29.87
C PRO A 566 -7.48 37.11 29.26
N GLY A 567 -6.75 38.00 29.94
CA GLY A 567 -6.50 39.37 29.47
C GLY A 567 -5.51 39.49 28.31
N HIS A 568 -4.80 38.42 27.95
CA HIS A 568 -3.87 38.39 26.82
C HIS A 568 -4.42 37.64 25.59
N LEU A 569 -5.61 37.06 25.72
CA LEU A 569 -6.24 36.28 24.67
C LEU A 569 -7.14 37.15 23.81
N SER A 570 -7.15 36.90 22.50
CA SER A 570 -8.16 37.48 21.62
C SER A 570 -9.55 36.94 21.98
N THR A 571 -10.59 37.67 21.57
CA THR A 571 -11.98 37.22 21.70
C THR A 571 -12.20 35.88 21.01
N SER A 572 -11.59 35.65 19.83
CA SER A 572 -11.72 34.38 19.12
C SER A 572 -11.10 33.21 19.87
N GLN A 573 -9.92 33.41 20.50
CA GLN A 573 -9.29 32.41 21.36
C GLN A 573 -10.14 32.13 22.60
N ARG A 574 -10.71 33.15 23.24
CA ARG A 574 -11.62 32.98 24.39
C ARG A 574 -12.87 32.18 24.00
N ALA A 575 -13.47 32.48 22.85
CA ALA A 575 -14.61 31.72 22.32
C ALA A 575 -14.23 30.26 22.08
N LEU A 576 -13.05 30.02 21.49
CA LEU A 576 -12.54 28.68 21.22
C LEU A 576 -12.25 27.89 22.50
N LEU A 577 -11.75 28.54 23.57
CA LEU A 577 -11.61 27.91 24.88
C LEU A 577 -12.95 27.40 25.39
N TRP A 578 -14.01 28.20 25.29
CA TRP A 578 -15.34 27.76 25.71
C TRP A 578 -15.82 26.59 24.85
N ARG A 579 -15.71 26.68 23.53
CA ARG A 579 -16.10 25.56 22.62
C ARG A 579 -15.37 24.27 22.94
N GLY A 580 -14.06 24.32 23.16
CA GLY A 580 -13.25 23.15 23.50
C GLY A 580 -13.64 22.52 24.84
N ASN A 581 -13.89 23.33 25.88
CA ASN A 581 -14.37 22.81 27.16
C ASN A 581 -15.78 22.22 27.06
N PHE A 582 -16.69 22.84 26.30
CA PHE A 582 -18.01 22.27 26.02
C PHE A 582 -17.91 20.95 25.25
N ALA A 583 -16.95 20.81 24.32
CA ALA A 583 -16.71 19.54 23.65
C ALA A 583 -16.26 18.44 24.63
N PHE A 584 -15.48 18.76 25.67
CA PHE A 584 -15.20 17.82 26.76
C PHE A 584 -16.47 17.48 27.57
N LEU A 585 -17.31 18.47 27.88
CA LEU A 585 -18.59 18.22 28.55
C LEU A 585 -19.48 17.25 27.77
N LEU A 586 -19.56 17.42 26.45
CA LEU A 586 -20.29 16.53 25.57
C LEU A 586 -19.74 15.09 25.62
N ILE A 587 -18.42 14.90 25.63
CA ILE A 587 -17.81 13.57 25.82
C ILE A 587 -18.19 12.96 27.18
N TYR A 588 -18.17 13.77 28.25
CA TYR A 588 -18.54 13.31 29.60
C TYR A 588 -20.01 12.88 29.64
N VAL A 589 -20.91 13.69 29.06
CA VAL A 589 -22.33 13.39 28.97
C VAL A 589 -22.57 12.09 28.19
N GLU A 590 -21.92 11.92 27.04
CA GLU A 590 -22.02 10.69 26.23
C GLU A 590 -21.51 9.45 26.95
N LYS A 591 -20.49 9.61 27.80
CA LYS A 591 -19.96 8.53 28.66
C LYS A 591 -20.68 8.41 30.00
N ASN A 592 -21.76 9.16 30.21
CA ASN A 592 -22.55 9.18 31.44
C ASN A 592 -21.72 9.52 32.70
N MET A 593 -20.86 10.53 32.59
CA MET A 593 -19.95 11.01 33.64
C MET A 593 -20.41 12.37 34.18
N ASP A 594 -20.17 12.63 35.47
CA ASP A 594 -20.53 13.90 36.11
C ASP A 594 -19.74 15.08 35.51
N ILE A 595 -20.46 16.15 35.13
CA ILE A 595 -19.85 17.34 34.52
C ILE A 595 -19.58 18.48 35.50
N SER A 596 -19.86 18.29 36.79
CA SER A 596 -19.83 19.36 37.80
C SER A 596 -18.58 20.23 37.74
N ALA A 597 -17.39 19.63 37.79
CA ALA A 597 -16.14 20.36 37.93
C ALA A 597 -15.86 21.29 36.75
N LEU A 598 -16.11 20.81 35.52
CA LEU A 598 -15.93 21.59 34.29
C LEU A 598 -17.06 22.62 34.12
N ALA A 599 -18.30 22.24 34.43
CA ALA A 599 -19.46 23.13 34.37
C ALA A 599 -19.30 24.34 35.29
N GLU A 600 -18.88 24.14 36.54
CA GLU A 600 -18.65 25.23 37.50
C GLU A 600 -17.59 26.21 37.04
N LYS A 601 -16.46 25.70 36.50
CA LYS A 601 -15.37 26.54 35.97
C LYS A 601 -15.84 27.39 34.79
N LEU A 602 -16.58 26.80 33.85
CA LEU A 602 -17.14 27.51 32.71
C LEU A 602 -18.19 28.54 33.15
N SER A 603 -19.09 28.16 34.05
CA SER A 603 -20.12 29.03 34.63
C SER A 603 -19.52 30.25 35.33
N HIS A 604 -18.42 30.06 36.06
CA HIS A 604 -17.69 31.18 36.66
C HIS A 604 -17.15 32.16 35.61
N SER A 605 -16.50 31.64 34.56
CA SER A 605 -15.98 32.47 33.47
C SER A 605 -17.09 33.21 32.70
N PHE A 606 -18.24 32.56 32.50
CA PHE A 606 -19.42 33.18 31.91
C PHE A 606 -19.96 34.32 32.77
N ARG A 607 -20.10 34.10 34.09
CA ARG A 607 -20.58 35.12 35.02
C ARG A 607 -19.71 36.38 35.02
N GLU A 608 -18.39 36.23 35.06
CA GLU A 608 -17.49 37.38 35.01
C GLU A 608 -17.59 38.14 33.66
N THR A 609 -17.76 37.41 32.55
CA THR A 609 -17.97 38.03 31.23
C THR A 609 -19.33 38.74 31.13
N ALA A 610 -20.39 38.16 31.70
CA ALA A 610 -21.71 38.76 31.75
C ALA A 610 -21.74 40.03 32.61
N LYS A 611 -20.98 40.03 33.72
CA LYS A 611 -20.79 41.21 34.56
C LYS A 611 -20.07 42.33 33.81
N GLU A 612 -19.01 42.00 33.05
CA GLU A 612 -18.33 42.97 32.19
C GLU A 612 -19.30 43.57 31.15
N PHE A 613 -20.08 42.71 30.47
CA PHE A 613 -21.08 43.11 29.49
C PHE A 613 -22.16 44.04 30.05
N LEU A 614 -22.59 43.82 31.29
CA LEU A 614 -23.55 44.67 31.99
C LEU A 614 -22.99 46.07 32.32
N VAL A 615 -21.71 46.14 32.70
CA VAL A 615 -21.07 47.39 33.13
C VAL A 615 -20.58 48.23 31.94
N THR A 616 -20.27 47.62 30.80
CA THR A 616 -19.85 48.33 29.58
C THR A 616 -20.99 49.21 29.03
N LYS A 617 -20.87 50.52 29.24
CA LYS A 617 -21.80 51.55 28.73
C LYS A 617 -21.11 52.39 27.66
N GLY A 618 -21.77 52.59 26.52
CA GLY A 618 -21.35 53.52 25.46
C GLY A 618 -20.33 53.01 24.45
N ASP A 619 -19.59 51.92 24.73
CA ASP A 619 -18.73 51.25 23.75
C ASP A 619 -19.48 50.10 23.06
N PHE A 620 -20.03 50.39 21.88
CA PHE A 620 -20.78 49.40 21.10
C PHE A 620 -19.90 48.30 20.51
N GLY A 621 -18.61 48.57 20.25
CA GLY A 621 -17.68 47.58 19.70
C GLY A 621 -17.27 46.54 20.73
N GLN A 622 -16.89 46.99 21.94
CA GLN A 622 -16.59 46.09 23.06
C GLN A 622 -17.84 45.29 23.46
N LYS A 623 -19.01 45.94 23.50
CA LYS A 623 -20.27 45.25 23.83
C LYS A 623 -20.61 44.15 22.81
N HIS A 624 -20.45 44.42 21.51
CA HIS A 624 -20.65 43.39 20.48
C HIS A 624 -19.65 42.22 20.62
N THR A 625 -18.40 42.53 20.94
CA THR A 625 -17.34 41.54 21.16
C THR A 625 -17.65 40.62 22.36
N LEU A 626 -18.10 41.19 23.47
CA LEU A 626 -18.53 40.45 24.66
C LEU A 626 -19.79 39.62 24.39
N TRP A 627 -20.74 40.16 23.63
CA TRP A 627 -21.92 39.40 23.20
C TRP A 627 -21.54 38.14 22.40
N THR A 628 -20.62 38.25 21.44
CA THR A 628 -20.14 37.08 20.66
C THR A 628 -19.55 35.98 21.55
N LEU A 629 -18.91 36.34 22.65
CA LEU A 629 -18.47 35.36 23.66
C LEU A 629 -19.67 34.75 24.37
N LEU A 630 -20.54 35.59 24.94
CA LEU A 630 -21.73 35.14 25.68
C LEU A 630 -22.63 34.24 24.85
N SER A 631 -22.84 34.56 23.57
CA SER A 631 -23.59 33.72 22.64
C SER A 631 -22.93 32.36 22.45
N THR A 632 -21.60 32.30 22.34
CA THR A 632 -20.85 31.03 22.26
C THR A 632 -21.08 30.15 23.51
N TYR A 633 -21.24 30.75 24.69
CA TYR A 633 -21.59 30.00 25.90
C TYR A 633 -23.02 29.47 25.82
N VAL A 634 -23.98 30.32 25.46
CA VAL A 634 -25.39 29.94 25.33
C VAL A 634 -25.56 28.79 24.34
N ASP A 635 -24.93 28.89 23.16
CA ASP A 635 -24.94 27.85 22.14
C ASP A 635 -24.33 26.53 22.68
N GLY A 636 -23.22 26.61 23.41
CA GLY A 636 -22.58 25.43 24.02
C GLY A 636 -23.44 24.76 25.10
N VAL A 637 -24.10 25.54 25.96
CA VAL A 637 -25.05 24.99 26.95
C VAL A 637 -26.22 24.33 26.25
N GLN A 638 -26.74 24.94 25.18
CA GLN A 638 -27.81 24.37 24.38
C GLN A 638 -27.43 22.98 23.84
N GLU A 639 -26.25 22.84 23.23
CA GLU A 639 -25.77 21.55 22.70
C GLU A 639 -25.63 20.47 23.80
N VAL A 640 -25.15 20.84 25.00
CA VAL A 640 -25.07 19.92 26.15
C VAL A 640 -26.46 19.44 26.58
N PHE A 641 -27.43 20.36 26.68
CA PHE A 641 -28.82 20.03 27.00
C PHE A 641 -29.52 19.24 25.88
N GLU A 642 -29.04 19.35 24.63
CA GLU A 642 -29.49 18.56 23.48
C GLU A 642 -28.94 17.15 23.44
N THR A 643 -27.72 16.97 23.91
CA THR A 643 -27.04 15.68 23.92
C THR A 643 -27.39 14.86 25.17
N SER A 644 -27.61 15.51 26.32
CA SER A 644 -27.96 14.82 27.55
C SER A 644 -29.36 14.20 27.47
N HIS A 645 -29.44 12.88 27.69
CA HIS A 645 -30.70 12.16 27.69
C HIS A 645 -31.59 12.49 28.90
N ASN A 646 -30.98 12.62 30.09
CA ASN A 646 -31.72 12.65 31.36
C ASN A 646 -31.47 13.88 32.23
N LEU A 647 -30.52 14.77 31.89
CA LEU A 647 -30.14 15.95 32.70
C LEU A 647 -29.93 15.58 34.19
N GLN A 648 -29.02 14.64 34.44
CA GLN A 648 -28.70 14.10 35.77
C GLN A 648 -27.20 14.18 36.10
N LEU A 649 -26.40 14.79 35.24
CA LEU A 649 -24.94 14.83 35.31
C LEU A 649 -24.44 16.20 35.81
N SER A 650 -25.29 16.93 36.53
CA SER A 650 -25.04 18.29 37.02
C SER A 650 -25.11 19.39 35.94
N GLU A 651 -25.90 19.18 34.89
CA GLU A 651 -26.12 20.17 33.82
C GLU A 651 -26.76 21.47 34.32
N GLU A 652 -27.49 21.42 35.44
CA GLU A 652 -28.08 22.61 36.07
C GLU A 652 -27.03 23.65 36.46
N LYS A 653 -25.79 23.23 36.72
CA LYS A 653 -24.70 24.14 37.10
C LYS A 653 -24.28 25.07 35.96
N LEU A 654 -24.65 24.77 34.72
CA LEU A 654 -24.47 25.65 33.55
C LEU A 654 -25.46 26.83 33.55
N LEU A 655 -26.60 26.70 34.24
CA LEU A 655 -27.58 27.79 34.41
C LEU A 655 -27.29 28.55 35.72
N ASN A 656 -26.45 29.58 35.63
CA ASN A 656 -25.99 30.35 36.80
C ASN A 656 -26.44 31.82 36.79
N ASP A 657 -26.16 32.55 37.87
CA ASP A 657 -26.55 33.97 38.06
C ASP A 657 -26.03 34.92 36.96
N GLY A 658 -25.04 34.52 36.16
CA GLY A 658 -24.60 35.28 34.99
C GLY A 658 -25.73 35.61 34.01
N PHE A 659 -26.74 34.75 33.87
CA PHE A 659 -27.92 35.04 33.07
C PHE A 659 -28.71 36.24 33.61
N SER A 660 -28.81 36.37 34.94
CA SER A 660 -29.47 37.51 35.57
C SER A 660 -28.73 38.84 35.33
N MET A 661 -27.41 38.78 35.11
CA MET A 661 -26.57 39.94 34.78
C MET A 661 -26.62 40.27 33.28
N MET A 662 -26.65 39.25 32.42
CA MET A 662 -26.65 39.40 30.96
C MET A 662 -28.00 39.95 30.43
N LEU A 663 -29.12 39.38 30.88
CA LEU A 663 -30.45 39.67 30.32
C LEU A 663 -30.83 41.16 30.33
N PRO A 664 -30.60 41.95 31.42
CA PRO A 664 -30.91 43.38 31.43
C PRO A 664 -30.04 44.21 30.48
N ALA A 665 -28.88 43.68 30.08
CA ALA A 665 -27.94 44.36 29.21
C ALA A 665 -28.14 44.05 27.72
N CYS A 666 -28.93 43.03 27.39
CA CYS A 666 -29.21 42.60 26.02
C CYS A 666 -30.06 43.62 25.24
N ARG A 667 -29.82 43.71 23.94
CA ARG A 667 -30.72 44.32 22.95
C ARG A 667 -31.83 43.36 22.55
N GLU A 668 -32.85 43.85 21.85
CA GLU A 668 -34.01 43.05 21.44
C GLU A 668 -33.63 41.74 20.71
N SER A 669 -32.74 41.80 19.72
CA SER A 669 -32.27 40.62 18.98
C SER A 669 -31.49 39.63 19.86
N GLU A 670 -30.67 40.15 20.77
CA GLU A 670 -29.86 39.36 21.70
C GLU A 670 -30.77 38.66 22.72
N LEU A 671 -31.75 39.40 23.26
CA LEU A 671 -32.75 38.91 24.20
C LEU A 671 -33.60 37.82 23.57
N CYS A 672 -34.06 38.00 22.33
CA CYS A 672 -34.80 36.96 21.60
C CYS A 672 -33.99 35.66 21.50
N SER A 673 -32.69 35.74 21.20
CA SER A 673 -31.80 34.57 21.13
C SER A 673 -31.74 33.81 22.46
N VAL A 674 -31.49 34.52 23.58
CA VAL A 674 -31.39 33.89 24.91
C VAL A 674 -32.72 33.33 25.37
N LEU A 675 -33.83 34.03 25.12
CA LEU A 675 -35.17 33.56 25.50
C LEU A 675 -35.57 32.31 24.71
N ASN A 676 -35.24 32.23 23.43
CA ASN A 676 -35.45 31.01 22.63
C ASN A 676 -34.68 29.82 23.20
N PHE A 677 -33.40 30.02 23.57
CA PHE A 677 -32.61 29.00 24.25
C PHE A 677 -33.26 28.55 25.57
N LEU A 678 -33.62 29.50 26.44
CA LEU A 678 -34.24 29.18 27.74
C LEU A 678 -35.57 28.45 27.57
N GLN A 679 -36.37 28.81 26.58
CA GLN A 679 -37.61 28.10 26.24
C GLN A 679 -37.33 26.64 25.86
N THR A 680 -36.31 26.39 25.02
CA THR A 680 -35.88 25.04 24.64
C THR A 680 -35.37 24.23 25.84
N ALA A 681 -34.54 24.84 26.70
CA ALA A 681 -34.03 24.20 27.91
C ALA A 681 -35.15 23.84 28.90
N VAL A 682 -36.11 24.75 29.12
CA VAL A 682 -37.29 24.50 29.98
C VAL A 682 -38.20 23.43 29.37
N ALA A 683 -38.39 23.40 28.05
CA ALA A 683 -39.19 22.36 27.39
C ALA A 683 -38.59 20.96 27.62
N ARG A 684 -37.26 20.83 27.52
CA ARG A 684 -36.52 19.60 27.85
C ARG A 684 -36.69 19.17 29.30
N LEU A 685 -36.59 20.10 30.25
CA LEU A 685 -36.82 19.83 31.67
C LEU A 685 -38.28 19.39 31.93
N ARG A 686 -39.26 19.97 31.22
CA ARG A 686 -40.68 19.60 31.36
C ARG A 686 -41.00 18.20 30.84
N LEU A 687 -40.41 17.81 29.70
CA LEU A 687 -40.57 16.45 29.16
C LEU A 687 -40.12 15.37 30.17
N LYS A 688 -39.13 15.69 31.01
CA LYS A 688 -38.68 14.84 32.12
C LYS A 688 -39.65 14.81 33.30
N CYS A 689 -40.35 15.91 33.63
CA CYS A 689 -41.35 15.90 34.71
C CYS A 689 -42.64 15.15 34.35
N GLN A 690 -42.82 14.75 33.08
CA GLN A 690 -43.99 14.04 32.57
C GLN A 690 -43.76 12.53 32.35
N LEU A 691 -42.52 12.07 32.49
CA LEU A 691 -42.11 10.65 32.55
C LEU A 691 -41.82 10.28 34.01
#